data_AF-A0A3S3BVM3-F1
#
_entry.id   AF-A0A3S3BVM3-F1
#
_cell.length_a   1.000
_cell.length_b   1.000
_cell.length_c   1.000
_cell.angle_alpha   90.00
_cell.angle_beta   90.00
_cell.angle_gamma   90.00
#
_symmetry.space_group_name_H-M   'P 1'
#
loop_
_entity.id
_entity.type
_entity.pdbx_description
1 polymer ?
#
loop_
_entity_poly.entity_id
_entity_poly.type
_entity_poly.pdbx_seq_one_letter_code
_entity_poly.pdbx_strand_id
1 'polypeptide(L)'
;MFLLDGVVVYSPGDLTLAATCEFALLRRLDGLLGFGPAATGSDTDPMLERTTRLGAAHERSVREDFERRFGRVQTIARPEHTATGLHDAHRATVESAHAGVPVIYQGTFFDGRFLGFCDFLVRDDDTYAVYDTKLARHAEVPALLQLAAYADALAAAGIRPAPQVHLLLGDGTDSVHVLADLAPVYAARRADLQRVLDAHRDGGVPVVWGDERYLACGRCDTCATEVDNHRDLLLVAGIRASSRQKLVSGGVSTIDDLAAHTDPVPDLSGRTLSALRAQAAIQLRQERDGGTTVEVFDAGALATLPAPDPGDLYFDFEGDPLWSEAGSTDWGLEYLFGVVEEPRPGSSGPVFRPFWAHDRRQERRALIDFLEYVRARRAEHPGMHIYHYAAYEKSALLRLAGRHGVGEDAVDDLLRAGVLVDLYPIVRASLRIGERSYSIKKLEPLYMGDRLRGGDVTNAADSVVAYADYCDLRDSGRTEDADEVLHGIADYNEYDCVSTRELRNWLLARAAEHGVSPHRRAPSAPAADDDTAGHAERVLRRFAGDGPREARSADQQAAALMAAAIGYHGRERKPFWWAHFDRLTQPVDEWSDTRDVLQVEHAEELQGWHKSTPKQRKLRRHLRLTGRLGTGSTVVPGAEVFTLYEPPLPDALAGEEPTQRGTSTAVVLSVGSDADFDDDIVVEELLTGTVEYDDLPMATAPGHPIATVRIEKAVAAAADEMAESLPALPRRAAVDVLRRIEPRTRSGSPLPGLGPGGDPAATITAALLDLDDSYVAVQGPPGTGKTYTGARVIAELVGRHRWRIGVVAQSHSVVENMLDAVVEAGLDGRLVAKKDGRAEARRWTAITANAYAEFLDTSAGTGCVIGGTAWDFAHADRIPPGSLDLLVIDEAGQFALANTVAVGAAARNLLLLGDPQQLPQVSQGTHPEPVDDSALGWLAQGHDALPPDRGYFLERTWRMHPALCAPVSALSYDGRLRSEEPVTTARRLDGVEPGVHTAILDHLGNATESAEEAREIAARIAALLGRPWTDPEAFDGTRPLGQSDVLVVAPYNAQVGLIRRHLAAAGFPDVLVGTVDKFQGRQAAVVFVSMTASSADDVPRGMSFLLSRNRLNVAVSRGKWCAVIVRSRALTHYLPATPAGLAELGAFMRLAGESL
;
A
#
# COMPACT_ATOMS: atom_id res chain seq x y z
N MET A 1 33.31 7.03 9.51
CA MET A 1 33.96 6.47 10.71
C MET A 1 35.47 6.71 10.71
N PHE A 2 36.06 6.99 11.87
CA PHE A 2 37.51 7.05 12.10
C PHE A 2 37.86 6.77 13.58
N LEU A 3 39.14 6.60 13.90
CA LEU A 3 39.63 6.47 15.29
C LEU A 3 40.13 7.81 15.82
N LEU A 4 39.63 8.23 16.97
CA LEU A 4 40.10 9.40 17.72
C LEU A 4 40.57 8.93 19.10
N ASP A 5 41.87 8.99 19.35
CA ASP A 5 42.49 8.53 20.60
C ASP A 5 42.07 7.11 21.03
N GLY A 6 41.87 6.21 20.06
CA GLY A 6 41.43 4.82 20.30
C GLY A 6 39.92 4.63 20.45
N VAL A 7 39.14 5.70 20.37
CA VAL A 7 37.67 5.67 20.36
C VAL A 7 37.16 5.67 18.91
N VAL A 8 36.20 4.80 18.62
CA VAL A 8 35.53 4.76 17.31
C VAL A 8 34.53 5.90 17.23
N VAL A 9 34.80 6.85 16.32
CA VAL A 9 33.91 7.97 16.00
C VAL A 9 33.12 7.63 14.73
N TYR A 10 31.79 7.71 14.82
CA TYR A 10 30.86 7.42 13.73
C TYR A 10 30.03 8.65 13.35
N SER A 11 29.49 8.65 12.14
CA SER A 11 28.62 9.71 11.61
C SER A 11 27.22 9.18 11.27
N PRO A 12 26.25 10.04 10.91
CA PRO A 12 24.95 9.60 10.42
C PRO A 12 25.03 8.61 9.24
N GLY A 13 26.00 8.80 8.34
CA GLY A 13 26.21 7.88 7.21
C GLY A 13 26.63 6.46 7.62
N ASP A 14 27.38 6.34 8.73
CA ASP A 14 27.75 5.02 9.26
C ASP A 14 26.54 4.31 9.88
N LEU A 15 25.56 5.05 10.41
CA LEU A 15 24.30 4.52 10.94
C LEU A 15 23.41 3.96 9.81
N THR A 16 23.33 4.66 8.68
CA THR A 16 22.67 4.17 7.46
C THR A 16 23.35 2.91 6.92
N LEU A 17 24.69 2.88 6.88
CA LEU A 17 25.43 1.70 6.45
C LEU A 17 25.18 0.51 7.38
N ALA A 18 25.17 0.72 8.70
CA ALA A 18 24.88 -0.33 9.67
C ALA A 18 23.48 -0.92 9.49
N ALA A 19 22.49 -0.06 9.23
CA ALA A 19 21.11 -0.49 9.08
C ALA A 19 20.87 -1.27 7.77
N THR A 20 21.74 -1.11 6.77
CA THR A 20 21.66 -1.83 5.49
C THR A 20 22.56 -3.05 5.45
N CYS A 21 23.76 -2.97 6.03
CA CYS A 21 24.76 -4.03 6.01
C CYS A 21 25.80 -3.85 7.13
N GLU A 22 25.53 -4.43 8.30
CA GLU A 22 26.46 -4.48 9.45
C GLU A 22 27.78 -5.14 9.05
N PHE A 23 27.76 -6.17 8.19
CA PHE A 23 28.98 -6.81 7.71
C PHE A 23 29.93 -5.83 7.00
N ALA A 24 29.40 -4.96 6.14
CA ALA A 24 30.21 -3.97 5.40
C ALA A 24 30.76 -2.88 6.34
N LEU A 25 29.94 -2.45 7.31
CA LEU A 25 30.38 -1.54 8.37
C LEU A 25 31.55 -2.14 9.17
N LEU A 26 31.43 -3.39 9.60
CA LEU A 26 32.45 -4.06 10.39
C LEU A 26 33.72 -4.34 9.59
N ARG A 27 33.61 -4.66 8.29
CA ARG A 27 34.79 -4.73 7.40
C ARG A 27 35.53 -3.40 7.30
N ARG A 28 34.81 -2.28 7.26
CA ARG A 28 35.41 -0.95 7.32
C ARG A 28 36.10 -0.71 8.67
N LEU A 29 35.49 -1.14 9.77
CA LEU A 29 36.08 -1.04 11.11
C LEU A 29 37.33 -1.93 11.25
N ASP A 30 37.34 -3.14 10.69
CA ASP A 30 38.50 -4.04 10.67
C ASP A 30 39.72 -3.38 10.05
N GLY A 31 39.53 -2.67 8.94
CA GLY A 31 40.59 -1.91 8.28
C GLY A 31 41.13 -0.77 9.17
N LEU A 32 40.29 -0.14 9.98
CA LEU A 32 40.69 0.91 10.93
C LEU A 32 41.41 0.35 12.16
N LEU A 33 40.98 -0.80 12.66
CA LEU A 33 41.56 -1.47 13.83
C LEU A 33 42.81 -2.30 13.49
N GLY A 34 43.09 -2.51 12.20
CA GLY A 34 44.19 -3.36 11.73
C GLY A 34 43.90 -4.86 11.84
N PHE A 35 42.64 -5.26 11.95
CA PHE A 35 42.20 -6.65 11.95
C PHE A 35 42.19 -7.24 10.52
N GLY A 36 41.95 -6.41 9.50
CA GLY A 36 41.88 -6.82 8.11
C GLY A 36 42.51 -5.82 7.14
N PRO A 37 42.52 -6.12 5.83
CA PRO A 37 42.98 -5.17 4.83
C PRO A 37 42.13 -3.90 4.87
N ALA A 38 42.78 -2.74 4.72
CA ALA A 38 42.07 -1.47 4.61
C ALA A 38 41.11 -1.52 3.41
N ALA A 39 39.86 -1.11 3.61
CA ALA A 39 38.89 -1.03 2.53
C ALA A 39 39.46 -0.13 1.42
N THR A 40 39.63 -0.68 0.21
CA THR A 40 39.94 0.09 -0.98
C THR A 40 38.76 0.99 -1.28
N GLY A 41 38.95 2.31 -1.22
CA GLY A 41 37.93 3.26 -1.66
C GLY A 41 37.54 2.95 -3.11
N SER A 42 36.24 2.93 -3.41
CA SER A 42 35.78 2.82 -4.79
C SER A 42 36.29 4.01 -5.59
N ASP A 43 36.64 3.78 -6.85
CA ASP A 43 36.88 4.86 -7.81
C ASP A 43 35.68 5.84 -7.78
N THR A 44 35.99 7.13 -7.91
CA THR A 44 35.00 8.22 -7.91
C THR A 44 33.98 8.02 -9.02
N ASP A 45 32.76 7.66 -8.62
CA ASP A 45 31.57 7.66 -9.47
C ASP A 45 31.30 9.11 -9.98
N PRO A 46 31.31 9.34 -11.30
CA PRO A 46 31.01 10.65 -11.89
C PRO A 46 29.67 11.24 -11.42
N MET A 47 28.68 10.40 -11.12
CA MET A 47 27.38 10.81 -10.58
C MET A 47 27.51 11.36 -9.15
N LEU A 48 28.38 10.77 -8.33
CA LEU A 48 28.67 11.21 -6.96
C LEU A 48 29.41 12.56 -6.93
N GLU A 49 30.34 12.78 -7.87
CA GLU A 49 31.07 14.05 -7.99
C GLU A 49 30.13 15.20 -8.44
N ARG A 50 29.25 14.93 -9.42
CA ARG A 50 28.21 15.88 -9.86
C ARG A 50 27.27 16.24 -8.72
N THR A 51 26.76 15.23 -8.00
CA THR A 51 25.87 15.39 -6.85
C THR A 51 26.53 16.24 -5.75
N THR A 52 27.82 16.03 -5.48
CA THR A 52 28.55 16.83 -4.49
C THR A 52 28.65 18.30 -4.87
N ARG A 53 29.01 18.60 -6.14
CA ARG A 53 29.16 19.98 -6.63
C ARG A 53 27.85 20.75 -6.64
N LEU A 54 26.79 20.13 -7.15
CA LEU A 54 25.45 20.72 -7.21
C LEU A 54 24.91 20.95 -5.78
N GLY A 55 25.20 20.04 -4.83
CA GLY A 55 24.68 20.13 -3.46
C GLY A 55 25.25 21.33 -2.72
N ALA A 56 26.55 21.55 -2.86
CA ALA A 56 27.19 22.75 -2.31
C ALA A 56 26.64 24.05 -2.92
N ALA A 57 26.18 24.04 -4.18
CA ALA A 57 25.55 25.21 -4.80
C ALA A 57 24.14 25.46 -4.26
N HIS A 58 23.34 24.40 -4.10
CA HIS A 58 22.01 24.48 -3.51
C HIS A 58 22.05 24.98 -2.05
N GLU A 59 22.95 24.42 -1.24
CA GLU A 59 23.16 24.83 0.16
C GLU A 59 23.54 26.32 0.27
N ARG A 60 24.40 26.83 -0.63
CA ARG A 60 24.72 28.27 -0.70
C ARG A 60 23.50 29.13 -1.04
N SER A 61 22.66 28.68 -1.97
CA SER A 61 21.45 29.40 -2.37
C SER A 61 20.45 29.51 -1.20
N VAL A 62 20.26 28.41 -0.45
CA VAL A 62 19.44 28.39 0.76
C VAL A 62 20.01 29.32 1.83
N ARG A 63 21.33 29.33 2.04
CA ARG A 63 21.98 30.25 2.98
C ARG A 63 21.68 31.72 2.65
N GLU A 64 21.76 32.08 1.38
CA GLU A 64 21.43 33.43 0.90
C GLU A 64 19.95 33.76 1.12
N ASP A 65 19.04 32.79 0.96
CA ASP A 65 17.62 32.98 1.27
C ASP A 65 17.35 33.22 2.75
N PHE A 66 17.96 32.42 3.63
CA PHE A 66 17.87 32.63 5.07
C PHE A 66 18.49 33.94 5.52
N GLU A 67 19.59 34.38 4.91
CA GLU A 67 20.18 35.69 5.18
C GLU A 67 19.22 36.83 4.78
N ARG A 68 18.50 36.70 3.66
CA ARG A 68 17.44 37.66 3.28
C ARG A 68 16.23 37.65 4.24
N ARG A 69 15.78 36.46 4.67
CA ARG A 69 14.58 36.29 5.51
C ARG A 69 14.79 36.66 6.98
N PHE A 70 15.93 36.26 7.54
CA PHE A 70 16.21 36.34 8.98
C PHE A 70 17.33 37.35 9.32
N GLY A 71 18.00 37.93 8.33
CA GLY A 71 18.99 38.99 8.47
C GLY A 71 20.38 38.54 8.94
N ARG A 72 20.48 37.69 9.97
CA ARG A 72 21.76 37.21 10.52
C ARG A 72 21.86 35.69 10.46
N VAL A 73 22.86 35.20 9.72
CA VAL A 73 23.28 33.79 9.67
C VAL A 73 24.67 33.66 10.30
N GLN A 74 24.82 32.88 11.37
CA GLN A 74 26.11 32.61 12.03
C GLN A 74 26.73 31.34 11.47
N THR A 75 27.85 31.45 10.76
CA THR A 75 28.61 30.27 10.29
C THR A 75 29.51 29.73 11.39
N ILE A 76 29.47 28.42 11.63
CA ILE A 76 30.46 27.70 12.44
C ILE A 76 31.55 27.16 11.50
N ALA A 77 32.83 27.39 11.86
CA ALA A 77 33.95 26.94 11.04
C ALA A 77 34.10 25.41 11.08
N ARG A 78 34.47 24.79 9.95
CA ARG A 78 34.75 23.36 9.90
C ARG A 78 35.96 23.03 10.79
N PRO A 79 35.81 22.12 11.77
CA PRO A 79 36.87 21.82 12.72
C PRO A 79 37.99 20.98 12.11
N GLU A 80 39.20 21.10 12.67
CA GLU A 80 40.21 20.06 12.51
C GLU A 80 39.72 18.76 13.16
N HIS A 81 40.06 17.61 12.59
CA HIS A 81 39.67 16.29 13.11
C HIS A 81 40.54 15.89 14.32
N THR A 82 40.56 16.73 15.35
CA THR A 82 41.20 16.52 16.65
C THR A 82 40.15 16.65 17.76
N ALA A 83 40.37 16.02 18.92
CA ALA A 83 39.41 16.07 20.03
C ALA A 83 39.08 17.52 20.45
N THR A 84 40.12 18.36 20.57
CA THR A 84 39.96 19.79 20.90
C THR A 84 39.17 20.53 19.81
N GLY A 85 39.52 20.34 18.53
CA GLY A 85 38.85 21.02 17.42
C GLY A 85 37.36 20.68 17.33
N LEU A 86 37.01 19.40 17.49
CA LEU A 86 35.62 18.93 17.47
C LEU A 86 34.82 19.47 18.68
N HIS A 87 35.39 19.44 19.89
CA HIS A 87 34.76 19.99 21.09
C HIS A 87 34.55 21.52 20.98
N ASP A 88 35.52 22.23 20.42
CA ASP A 88 35.44 23.69 20.25
C ASP A 88 34.35 24.09 19.26
N ALA A 89 34.23 23.39 18.13
CA ALA A 89 33.16 23.64 17.16
C ALA A 89 31.76 23.26 17.71
N HIS A 90 31.67 22.19 18.49
CA HIS A 90 30.44 21.85 19.21
C HIS A 90 30.03 22.95 20.19
N ARG A 91 30.95 23.40 21.04
CA ARG A 91 30.72 24.50 21.98
C ARG A 91 30.29 25.79 21.27
N ALA A 92 30.93 26.14 20.16
CA ALA A 92 30.57 27.33 19.38
C ALA A 92 29.13 27.26 18.84
N THR A 93 28.67 26.07 18.45
CA THR A 93 27.29 25.81 18.02
C THR A 93 26.31 26.05 19.18
N VAL A 94 26.60 25.47 20.36
CA VAL A 94 25.76 25.59 21.56
C VAL A 94 25.70 27.03 22.09
N GLU A 95 26.84 27.72 22.16
CA GLU A 95 26.91 29.13 22.56
C GLU A 95 26.12 30.03 21.61
N SER A 96 26.17 29.76 20.30
CA SER A 96 25.38 30.49 19.30
C SER A 96 23.88 30.28 19.50
N ALA A 97 23.45 29.05 19.80
CA ALA A 97 22.05 28.74 20.04
C ALA A 97 21.51 29.43 21.32
N HIS A 98 22.27 29.38 22.41
CA HIS A 98 21.93 30.08 23.66
C HIS A 98 21.95 31.61 23.54
N ALA A 99 22.80 32.15 22.67
CA ALA A 99 22.80 33.57 22.33
C ALA A 99 21.55 33.99 21.50
N GLY A 100 20.69 33.05 21.13
CA GLY A 100 19.43 33.32 20.43
C GLY A 100 19.63 33.73 18.97
N VAL A 101 20.72 33.27 18.33
CA VAL A 101 21.01 33.54 16.92
C VAL A 101 19.86 33.03 16.04
N PRO A 102 19.31 33.84 15.11
CA PRO A 102 18.18 33.43 14.27
C PRO A 102 18.46 32.19 13.42
N VAL A 103 19.64 32.13 12.79
CA VAL A 103 20.07 31.00 11.95
C VAL A 103 21.54 30.67 12.23
N ILE A 104 21.84 29.42 12.54
CA ILE A 104 23.21 28.90 12.68
C ILE A 104 23.48 27.99 11.49
N TYR A 105 24.50 28.32 10.71
CA TYR A 105 24.92 27.57 9.53
C TYR A 105 26.14 26.71 9.86
N GLN A 106 26.13 25.45 9.39
CA GLN A 106 27.21 24.48 9.59
C GLN A 106 27.44 24.09 11.07
N GLY A 107 26.35 24.01 11.84
CA GLY A 107 26.37 23.60 13.24
C GLY A 107 27.05 22.24 13.43
N THR A 108 28.02 22.16 14.33
CA THR A 108 28.77 20.94 14.60
C THR A 108 28.28 20.29 15.90
N PHE A 109 28.00 18.99 15.84
CA PHE A 109 27.64 18.19 17.02
C PHE A 109 28.67 17.10 17.25
N PHE A 110 29.24 17.07 18.46
CA PHE A 110 30.19 16.05 18.86
C PHE A 110 30.01 15.70 20.34
N ASP A 111 29.82 14.42 20.63
CA ASP A 111 29.59 13.90 22.00
C ASP A 111 30.68 12.92 22.48
N GLY A 112 31.79 12.84 21.74
CA GLY A 112 32.88 11.90 21.99
C GLY A 112 32.83 10.64 21.11
N ARG A 113 31.67 10.28 20.56
CA ARG A 113 31.52 9.11 19.66
C ARG A 113 30.76 9.41 18.38
N PHE A 114 29.80 10.32 18.41
CA PHE A 114 29.04 10.78 17.26
C PHE A 114 29.60 12.10 16.76
N LEU A 115 29.79 12.22 15.44
CA LEU A 115 30.14 13.47 14.76
C LEU A 115 29.11 13.78 13.67
N GLY A 116 28.48 14.96 13.78
CA GLY A 116 27.47 15.45 12.86
C GLY A 116 27.68 16.90 12.46
N PHE A 117 27.30 17.23 11.22
CA PHE A 117 27.35 18.59 10.69
C PHE A 117 25.97 18.96 10.14
N CYS A 118 25.23 19.74 10.92
CA CYS A 118 23.93 20.24 10.54
C CYS A 118 24.08 21.46 9.63
N ASP A 119 23.42 21.45 8.48
CA ASP A 119 23.48 22.57 7.54
C ASP A 119 22.92 23.83 8.19
N PHE A 120 21.69 23.78 8.74
CA PHE A 120 21.05 24.95 9.33
C PHE A 120 20.26 24.61 10.61
N LEU A 121 20.42 25.45 11.63
CA LEU A 121 19.52 25.51 12.78
C LEU A 121 18.77 26.84 12.73
N VAL A 122 17.45 26.79 12.66
CA VAL A 122 16.60 27.98 12.59
C VAL A 122 15.83 28.10 13.89
N ARG A 123 15.89 29.27 14.51
CA ARG A 123 15.21 29.54 15.77
C ARG A 123 13.69 29.65 15.54
N ASP A 124 12.93 28.91 16.33
CA ASP A 124 11.46 28.98 16.39
C ASP A 124 11.04 29.21 17.85
N ASP A 125 10.70 30.47 18.17
CA ASP A 125 10.47 30.97 19.52
C ASP A 125 11.58 30.60 20.54
N ASP A 126 11.31 29.59 21.35
CA ASP A 126 12.14 29.06 22.44
C ASP A 126 12.75 27.68 22.11
N THR A 127 12.62 27.26 20.85
CA THR A 127 13.15 26.03 20.26
C THR A 127 14.04 26.31 19.04
N TYR A 128 14.73 25.28 18.53
CA TYR A 128 15.43 25.31 17.25
C TYR A 128 14.97 24.17 16.36
N ALA A 129 14.55 24.52 15.14
CA ALA A 129 14.24 23.59 14.08
C ALA A 129 15.52 23.21 13.31
N VAL A 130 15.67 21.91 13.03
CA VAL A 130 16.79 21.37 12.25
C VAL A 130 16.41 21.41 10.77
N TYR A 131 17.29 22.02 9.97
CA TYR A 131 17.17 22.12 8.51
C TYR A 131 18.40 21.47 7.87
N ASP A 132 18.17 20.59 6.90
CA ASP A 132 19.22 19.97 6.08
C ASP A 132 18.89 20.18 4.61
N THR A 133 19.92 20.36 3.78
CA THR A 133 19.73 20.61 2.35
C THR A 133 20.12 19.38 1.54
N LYS A 134 19.27 19.01 0.58
CA LYS A 134 19.52 17.88 -0.32
C LYS A 134 19.18 18.26 -1.74
N LEU A 135 20.04 17.89 -2.67
CA LEU A 135 19.70 17.96 -4.10
C LEU A 135 18.61 16.99 -4.49
N ALA A 136 18.53 15.87 -3.77
CA ALA A 136 17.42 14.95 -3.90
C ALA A 136 16.15 15.78 -3.82
N ARG A 137 15.27 15.56 -4.79
CA ARG A 137 14.01 16.27 -4.86
C ARG A 137 12.93 15.61 -3.99
N HIS A 138 13.26 14.50 -3.32
CA HIS A 138 12.43 13.83 -2.33
C HIS A 138 13.22 13.55 -1.06
N ALA A 139 12.52 13.41 0.05
CA ALA A 139 13.15 12.99 1.30
C ALA A 139 13.62 11.55 1.20
N GLU A 140 14.86 11.29 1.60
CA GLU A 140 15.39 9.94 1.75
C GLU A 140 15.48 9.58 3.23
N VAL A 141 15.25 8.31 3.54
CA VAL A 141 15.30 7.78 4.91
C VAL A 141 16.64 8.09 5.62
N PRO A 142 17.82 7.96 4.96
CA PRO A 142 19.09 8.38 5.55
C PRO A 142 19.12 9.86 5.97
N ALA A 143 18.52 10.76 5.19
CA ALA A 143 18.46 12.19 5.50
C ALA A 143 17.56 12.45 6.72
N LEU A 144 16.44 11.73 6.85
CA LEU A 144 15.56 11.84 8.00
C LEU A 144 16.19 11.32 9.29
N LEU A 145 16.94 10.22 9.23
CA LEU A 145 17.74 9.74 10.36
C LEU A 145 18.83 10.74 10.76
N GLN A 146 19.43 11.41 9.78
CA GLN A 146 20.39 12.49 10.02
C GLN A 146 19.74 13.69 10.74
N LEU A 147 18.55 14.13 10.31
CA LEU A 147 17.79 15.18 11.00
C LEU A 147 17.46 14.79 12.44
N ALA A 148 16.98 13.56 12.66
CA ALA A 148 16.71 13.04 14.00
C ALA A 148 17.98 13.00 14.87
N ALA A 149 19.13 12.65 14.29
CA ALA A 149 20.41 12.67 14.99
C ALA A 149 20.83 14.07 15.46
N TYR A 150 20.60 15.09 14.63
CA TYR A 150 20.90 16.47 15.00
C TYR A 150 19.93 17.00 16.05
N ALA A 151 18.65 16.64 15.97
CA ALA A 151 17.66 16.99 16.97
C ALA A 151 17.95 16.33 18.33
N ASP A 152 18.38 15.07 18.34
CA ASP A 152 18.85 14.37 19.55
C ASP A 152 20.10 15.06 20.14
N ALA A 153 21.07 15.42 19.29
CA ALA A 153 22.28 16.14 19.72
C ALA A 153 21.98 17.55 20.27
N LEU A 154 21.00 18.27 19.72
CA LEU A 154 20.49 19.52 20.26
C LEU A 154 19.92 19.33 21.68
N ALA A 155 19.04 18.33 21.83
CA ALA A 155 18.41 18.02 23.11
C ALA A 155 19.46 17.65 24.16
N ALA A 156 20.43 16.82 23.81
CA ALA A 156 21.56 16.44 24.67
C ALA A 156 22.44 17.64 25.06
N ALA A 157 22.53 18.66 24.21
CA ALA A 157 23.23 19.91 24.48
C ALA A 157 22.41 20.92 25.32
N GLY A 158 21.20 20.56 25.76
CA GLY A 158 20.33 21.42 26.56
C GLY A 158 19.54 22.46 25.74
N ILE A 159 19.44 22.27 24.42
CA ILE A 159 18.66 23.12 23.52
C ILE A 159 17.39 22.34 23.14
N ARG A 160 16.21 22.95 23.29
CA ARG A 160 14.96 22.29 22.91
C ARG A 160 14.83 22.24 21.38
N PRO A 161 14.76 21.05 20.77
CA PRO A 161 14.45 20.96 19.35
C PRO A 161 12.98 21.30 19.10
N ALA A 162 12.69 21.87 17.93
CA ALA A 162 11.31 22.05 17.47
C ALA A 162 10.65 20.68 17.23
N PRO A 163 9.31 20.58 17.31
CA PRO A 163 8.59 19.32 17.05
C PRO A 163 8.69 18.86 15.60
N GLN A 164 9.10 19.75 14.69
CA GLN A 164 9.25 19.50 13.27
C GLN A 164 10.70 19.65 12.84
N VAL A 165 11.12 18.81 11.89
CA VAL A 165 12.40 18.91 11.19
C VAL A 165 12.16 19.08 9.71
N HIS A 166 13.10 19.73 9.02
CA HIS A 166 12.92 20.25 7.69
C HIS A 166 14.01 19.76 6.75
N LEU A 167 13.60 19.24 5.61
CA LEU A 167 14.50 18.89 4.52
C LEU A 167 14.21 19.80 3.33
N LEU A 168 15.16 20.66 2.99
CA LEU A 168 15.07 21.56 1.85
C LEU A 168 15.57 20.82 0.61
N LEU A 169 14.66 20.59 -0.32
CA LEU A 169 14.86 19.69 -1.46
C LEU A 169 15.30 20.47 -2.71
N GLY A 170 15.87 19.75 -3.67
CA GLY A 170 16.43 20.33 -4.89
C GLY A 170 15.41 21.03 -5.81
N ASP A 171 14.11 20.79 -5.60
CA ASP A 171 13.00 21.44 -6.30
C ASP A 171 12.52 22.74 -5.60
N GLY A 172 13.14 23.10 -4.48
CA GLY A 172 12.80 24.26 -3.66
C GLY A 172 11.69 24.02 -2.63
N THR A 173 11.18 22.80 -2.51
CA THR A 173 10.17 22.45 -1.52
C THR A 173 10.78 22.24 -0.12
N ASP A 174 9.98 22.52 0.91
CA ASP A 174 10.30 22.23 2.31
C ASP A 174 9.54 20.97 2.73
N SER A 175 10.26 19.86 2.86
CA SER A 175 9.70 18.60 3.34
C SER A 175 9.73 18.57 4.86
N VAL A 176 8.54 18.70 5.47
CA VAL A 176 8.37 18.80 6.92
C VAL A 176 8.04 17.44 7.52
N HIS A 177 8.78 17.04 8.55
CA HIS A 177 8.58 15.76 9.23
C HIS A 177 8.46 15.94 10.75
N VAL A 178 7.61 15.11 11.39
CA VAL A 178 7.39 15.13 12.83
C VAL A 178 8.55 14.41 13.54
N LEU A 179 9.30 15.14 14.37
CA LEU A 179 10.47 14.60 15.08
C LEU A 179 10.12 13.38 15.96
N ALA A 180 8.95 13.41 16.60
CA ALA A 180 8.50 12.33 17.47
C ALA A 180 8.28 10.99 16.72
N ASP A 181 8.10 11.02 15.39
CA ASP A 181 7.98 9.83 14.54
C ASP A 181 9.33 9.33 14.03
N LEU A 182 10.41 10.11 14.16
CA LEU A 182 11.75 9.75 13.68
C LEU A 182 12.70 9.35 14.82
N ALA A 183 12.61 10.07 15.94
CA ALA A 183 13.53 9.97 17.06
C ALA A 183 13.61 8.56 17.69
N PRO A 184 12.50 7.80 17.89
CA PRO A 184 12.58 6.44 18.42
C PRO A 184 13.37 5.49 17.52
N VAL A 185 13.21 5.61 16.19
CA VAL A 185 13.96 4.78 15.24
C VAL A 185 15.44 5.12 15.29
N TYR A 186 15.77 6.42 15.28
CA TYR A 186 17.16 6.87 15.40
C TYR A 186 17.80 6.35 16.70
N ALA A 187 17.14 6.50 17.85
CA ALA A 187 17.66 6.07 19.13
C ALA A 187 17.96 4.56 19.16
N ALA A 188 17.03 3.74 18.65
CA ALA A 188 17.25 2.30 18.56
C ALA A 188 18.39 1.93 17.60
N ARG A 189 18.45 2.56 16.41
CA ARG A 189 19.52 2.31 15.44
C ARG A 189 20.89 2.76 15.97
N ARG A 190 20.93 3.88 16.70
CA ARG A 190 22.14 4.39 17.35
C ARG A 190 22.64 3.44 18.44
N ALA A 191 21.74 2.95 19.28
CA ALA A 191 22.08 1.99 20.33
C ALA A 191 22.58 0.66 19.74
N ASP A 192 21.93 0.16 18.70
CA ASP A 192 22.37 -1.05 17.99
C ASP A 192 23.72 -0.87 17.31
N LEU A 193 23.95 0.26 16.63
CA LEU A 193 25.24 0.61 16.04
C LEU A 193 26.36 0.57 17.10
N GLN A 194 26.17 1.25 18.22
CA GLN A 194 27.17 1.28 19.29
C GLN A 194 27.45 -0.13 19.83
N ARG A 195 26.40 -0.92 20.09
CA ARG A 195 26.51 -2.30 20.53
C ARG A 195 27.31 -3.16 19.54
N VAL A 196 27.03 -3.05 18.25
CA VAL A 196 27.72 -3.80 17.18
C VAL A 196 29.20 -3.41 17.10
N LEU A 197 29.50 -2.11 17.11
CA LEU A 197 30.89 -1.61 17.06
C LEU A 197 31.69 -2.01 18.30
N ASP A 198 31.10 -1.88 19.49
CA ASP A 198 31.77 -2.20 20.76
C ASP A 198 31.98 -3.71 20.89
N ALA A 199 30.96 -4.53 20.62
CA ALA A 199 31.07 -5.98 20.67
C ALA A 199 32.12 -6.51 19.68
N HIS A 200 32.19 -5.92 18.47
CA HIS A 200 33.17 -6.31 17.47
C HIS A 200 34.59 -5.93 17.87
N ARG A 201 34.79 -4.67 18.31
CA ARG A 201 36.10 -4.19 18.79
C ARG A 201 36.61 -5.04 19.97
N ASP A 202 35.75 -5.31 20.94
CA ASP A 202 36.08 -6.07 22.14
C ASP A 202 36.32 -7.56 21.82
N GLY A 203 35.70 -8.07 20.75
CA GLY A 203 35.93 -9.41 20.22
C GLY A 203 37.34 -9.63 19.64
N GLY A 204 38.00 -8.56 19.18
CA GLY A 204 39.41 -8.58 18.79
C GLY A 204 39.75 -9.45 17.56
N VAL A 205 38.74 -9.83 16.77
CA VAL A 205 38.90 -10.67 15.57
C VAL A 205 38.18 -10.03 14.38
N PRO A 206 38.65 -10.25 13.14
CA PRO A 206 37.99 -9.73 11.95
C PRO A 206 36.58 -10.30 11.80
N VAL A 207 35.67 -9.53 11.19
CA VAL A 207 34.32 -10.03 10.89
C VAL A 207 34.41 -11.13 9.82
N VAL A 208 33.61 -12.18 9.98
CA VAL A 208 33.59 -13.36 9.11
C VAL A 208 32.28 -13.39 8.32
N TRP A 209 32.36 -13.75 7.03
CA TRP A 209 31.17 -13.95 6.21
C TRP A 209 30.28 -15.07 6.77
N GLY A 210 28.97 -14.85 6.80
CA GLY A 210 28.00 -15.81 7.32
C GLY A 210 27.86 -15.85 8.85
N ASP A 211 28.48 -14.90 9.57
CA ASP A 211 28.23 -14.73 11.00
C ASP A 211 26.78 -14.26 11.24
N GLU A 212 25.96 -15.15 11.79
CA GLU A 212 24.52 -14.93 12.02
C GLU A 212 24.24 -13.76 12.98
N ARG A 213 25.24 -13.27 13.70
CA ARG A 213 25.11 -12.10 14.58
C ARG A 213 24.99 -10.79 13.82
N TYR A 214 25.42 -10.74 12.55
CA TYR A 214 25.52 -9.51 11.77
C TYR A 214 24.73 -9.59 10.47
N LEU A 215 24.00 -8.52 10.17
CA LEU A 215 23.28 -8.39 8.91
C LEU A 215 24.24 -8.24 7.72
N ALA A 216 24.10 -9.10 6.71
CA ALA A 216 24.80 -9.01 5.44
C ALA A 216 23.79 -8.89 4.29
N CYS A 217 23.84 -7.79 3.52
CA CYS A 217 22.84 -7.54 2.48
C CYS A 217 23.00 -8.45 1.24
N GLY A 218 24.16 -9.09 1.07
CA GLY A 218 24.43 -9.97 -0.07
C GLY A 218 24.61 -9.27 -1.42
N ARG A 219 24.48 -7.94 -1.48
CA ARG A 219 24.41 -7.18 -2.74
C ARG A 219 25.42 -6.04 -2.86
N CYS A 220 25.86 -5.42 -1.77
CA CYS A 220 26.88 -4.36 -1.83
C CYS A 220 28.23 -4.93 -2.24
N ASP A 221 29.16 -4.10 -2.73
CA ASP A 221 30.47 -4.53 -3.23
C ASP A 221 31.24 -5.41 -2.22
N THR A 222 31.12 -5.09 -0.93
CA THR A 222 31.73 -5.87 0.15
C THR A 222 31.09 -7.27 0.27
N CYS A 223 29.76 -7.37 0.21
CA CYS A 223 29.08 -8.65 0.28
C CYS A 223 29.22 -9.46 -1.02
N ALA A 224 29.15 -8.82 -2.18
CA ALA A 224 29.25 -9.47 -3.48
C ALA A 224 30.56 -10.24 -3.61
N THR A 225 31.66 -9.64 -3.15
CA THR A 225 32.98 -10.27 -3.08
C THR A 225 32.96 -11.54 -2.20
N GLU A 226 32.29 -11.50 -1.05
CA GLU A 226 32.25 -12.65 -0.13
C GLU A 226 31.27 -13.73 -0.58
N VAL A 227 30.16 -13.36 -1.22
CA VAL A 227 29.25 -14.30 -1.88
C VAL A 227 30.02 -15.14 -2.90
N ASP A 228 30.92 -14.51 -3.67
CA ASP A 228 31.81 -15.19 -4.60
C ASP A 228 32.84 -16.07 -3.88
N ASN A 229 33.58 -15.51 -2.92
CA ASN A 229 34.64 -16.24 -2.20
C ASN A 229 34.14 -17.50 -1.49
N HIS A 230 32.94 -17.42 -0.91
CA HIS A 230 32.33 -18.50 -0.12
C HIS A 230 31.42 -19.41 -0.93
N ARG A 231 31.27 -19.16 -2.24
CA ARG A 231 30.37 -19.92 -3.12
C ARG A 231 28.94 -20.01 -2.54
N ASP A 232 28.51 -18.88 -1.96
CA ASP A 232 27.28 -18.78 -1.19
C ASP A 232 26.06 -19.09 -2.06
N LEU A 233 25.00 -19.62 -1.45
CA LEU A 233 23.74 -19.89 -2.13
C LEU A 233 23.15 -18.68 -2.86
N LEU A 234 23.45 -17.44 -2.44
CA LEU A 234 23.06 -16.21 -3.16
C LEU A 234 23.55 -16.13 -4.61
N LEU A 235 24.52 -16.97 -5.00
CA LEU A 235 24.92 -17.13 -6.40
C LEU A 235 23.84 -17.76 -7.28
N VAL A 236 22.90 -18.53 -6.69
CA VAL A 236 21.88 -19.26 -7.44
C VAL A 236 20.79 -18.32 -7.93
N ALA A 237 20.58 -18.28 -9.25
CA ALA A 237 19.63 -17.37 -9.86
C ALA A 237 18.20 -17.61 -9.34
N GLY A 238 17.59 -16.55 -8.80
CA GLY A 238 16.22 -16.59 -8.27
C GLY A 238 16.08 -17.20 -6.88
N ILE A 239 17.18 -17.45 -6.15
CA ILE A 239 17.09 -17.78 -4.73
C ILE A 239 16.60 -16.57 -3.92
N ARG A 240 15.72 -16.82 -2.94
CA ARG A 240 15.27 -15.81 -1.97
C ARG A 240 16.07 -15.96 -0.67
N ALA A 241 16.20 -14.88 0.10
CA ALA A 241 16.90 -14.91 1.39
C ALA A 241 16.29 -15.95 2.36
N SER A 242 14.96 -16.07 2.38
CA SER A 242 14.25 -17.08 3.17
C SER A 242 14.53 -18.52 2.72
N SER A 243 14.59 -18.76 1.41
CA SER A 243 15.00 -20.07 0.87
C SER A 243 16.44 -20.41 1.21
N ARG A 244 17.36 -19.43 1.11
CA ARG A 244 18.76 -19.57 1.54
C ARG A 244 18.83 -19.96 3.02
N GLN A 245 18.09 -19.28 3.90
CA GLN A 245 18.12 -19.56 5.32
C GLN A 245 17.60 -20.98 5.63
N LYS A 246 16.50 -21.40 5.01
CA LYS A 246 15.98 -22.78 5.13
C LYS A 246 16.98 -23.83 4.67
N LEU A 247 17.66 -23.57 3.56
CA LEU A 247 18.72 -24.45 3.03
C LEU A 247 19.91 -24.53 3.99
N VAL A 248 20.39 -23.39 4.48
CA VAL A 248 21.51 -23.33 5.45
C VAL A 248 21.15 -24.07 6.74
N SER A 249 19.95 -23.85 7.28
CA SER A 249 19.45 -24.59 8.45
C SER A 249 19.28 -26.09 8.19
N GLY A 250 19.02 -26.47 6.93
CA GLY A 250 18.99 -27.85 6.44
C GLY A 250 20.36 -28.45 6.13
N GLY A 251 21.46 -27.73 6.39
CA GLY A 251 22.83 -28.19 6.16
C GLY A 251 23.35 -27.99 4.73
N VAL A 252 22.65 -27.21 3.90
CA VAL A 252 23.05 -26.87 2.52
C VAL A 252 23.52 -25.41 2.51
N SER A 253 24.83 -25.17 2.36
CA SER A 253 25.42 -23.84 2.57
C SER A 253 26.04 -23.19 1.33
N THR A 254 26.38 -23.99 0.32
CA THR A 254 27.01 -23.52 -0.91
C THR A 254 26.22 -23.92 -2.16
N ILE A 255 26.48 -23.24 -3.28
CA ILE A 255 25.93 -23.62 -4.59
C ILE A 255 26.29 -25.06 -4.97
N ASP A 256 27.49 -25.53 -4.60
CA ASP A 256 27.96 -26.89 -4.86
C ASP A 256 27.20 -27.92 -4.01
N ASP A 257 26.98 -27.62 -2.72
CA ASP A 257 26.17 -28.47 -1.83
C ASP A 257 24.75 -28.62 -2.38
N LEU A 258 24.14 -27.51 -2.79
CA LEU A 258 22.77 -27.49 -3.30
C LEU A 258 22.65 -28.30 -4.59
N ALA A 259 23.61 -28.18 -5.52
CA ALA A 259 23.62 -28.95 -6.75
C ALA A 259 23.73 -30.47 -6.51
N ALA A 260 24.42 -30.88 -5.44
CA ALA A 260 24.60 -32.27 -5.04
C ALA A 260 23.50 -32.81 -4.11
N HIS A 261 22.66 -31.95 -3.53
CA HIS A 261 21.70 -32.33 -2.49
C HIS A 261 20.55 -33.20 -3.00
N THR A 262 20.18 -34.24 -2.26
CA THR A 262 19.11 -35.19 -2.63
C THR A 262 18.00 -35.33 -1.60
N ASP A 263 18.22 -34.89 -0.37
CA ASP A 263 17.28 -35.09 0.74
C ASP A 263 16.23 -33.95 0.79
N PRO A 264 15.07 -34.15 1.44
CA PRO A 264 14.12 -33.07 1.69
C PRO A 264 14.68 -32.04 2.67
N VAL A 265 14.33 -30.76 2.47
CA VAL A 265 14.65 -29.66 3.39
C VAL A 265 13.38 -29.23 4.13
N PRO A 266 13.38 -29.18 5.48
CA PRO A 266 12.21 -28.71 6.25
C PRO A 266 11.71 -27.35 5.78
N ASP A 267 10.38 -27.17 5.77
CA ASP A 267 9.70 -25.92 5.40
C ASP A 267 9.99 -25.39 3.98
N LEU A 268 10.60 -26.21 3.11
CA LEU A 268 10.82 -25.92 1.69
C LEU A 268 10.14 -26.98 0.82
N SER A 269 9.31 -26.55 -0.13
CA SER A 269 8.60 -27.51 -1.00
C SER A 269 9.59 -28.32 -1.85
N GLY A 270 9.27 -29.61 -2.09
CA GLY A 270 10.10 -30.47 -2.93
C GLY A 270 10.25 -29.96 -4.37
N ARG A 271 9.25 -29.22 -4.88
CA ARG A 271 9.29 -28.57 -6.19
C ARG A 271 10.28 -27.42 -6.23
N THR A 272 10.22 -26.52 -5.24
CA THR A 272 11.17 -25.39 -5.11
C THR A 272 12.60 -25.88 -4.94
N LEU A 273 12.82 -26.88 -4.09
CA LEU A 273 14.15 -27.47 -3.89
C LEU A 273 14.70 -28.08 -5.18
N SER A 274 13.87 -28.82 -5.92
CA SER A 274 14.26 -29.43 -7.20
C SER A 274 14.63 -28.37 -8.25
N ALA A 275 13.87 -27.27 -8.31
CA ALA A 275 14.13 -26.16 -9.22
C ALA A 275 15.46 -25.44 -8.88
N LEU A 276 15.69 -25.12 -7.60
CA LEU A 276 16.93 -24.46 -7.15
C LEU A 276 18.16 -25.35 -7.37
N ARG A 277 18.03 -26.68 -7.13
CA ARG A 277 19.11 -27.64 -7.41
C ARG A 277 19.45 -27.70 -8.90
N ALA A 278 18.44 -27.77 -9.77
CA ALA A 278 18.65 -27.79 -11.22
C ALA A 278 19.31 -26.47 -11.70
N GLN A 279 18.89 -25.34 -11.13
CA GLN A 279 19.48 -24.03 -11.40
C GLN A 279 20.94 -23.94 -10.94
N ALA A 280 21.27 -24.43 -9.74
CA ALA A 280 22.66 -24.52 -9.28
C ALA A 280 23.52 -25.38 -10.22
N ALA A 281 23.00 -26.54 -10.64
CA ALA A 281 23.72 -27.47 -11.50
C ALA A 281 24.06 -26.89 -12.89
N ILE A 282 23.19 -26.07 -13.49
CA ILE A 282 23.48 -25.44 -14.79
C ILE A 282 24.50 -24.31 -14.67
N GLN A 283 24.47 -23.53 -13.59
CA GLN A 283 25.44 -22.46 -13.34
C GLN A 283 26.85 -23.04 -13.14
N LEU A 284 26.97 -24.13 -12.37
CA LEU A 284 28.24 -24.85 -12.20
C LEU A 284 28.77 -25.46 -13.51
N ARG A 285 27.87 -25.89 -14.40
CA ARG A 285 28.25 -26.38 -15.73
C ARG A 285 28.85 -25.26 -16.58
N GLN A 286 28.24 -24.09 -16.58
CA GLN A 286 28.76 -22.91 -17.28
C GLN A 286 30.14 -22.51 -16.74
N GLU A 287 30.31 -22.47 -15.41
CA GLU A 287 31.61 -22.16 -14.79
C GLU A 287 32.72 -23.13 -15.26
N ARG A 288 32.40 -24.43 -15.36
CA ARG A 288 33.36 -25.45 -15.81
C ARG A 288 33.68 -25.37 -17.29
N ASP A 289 32.66 -25.14 -18.12
CA ASP A 289 32.77 -25.26 -19.58
C ASP A 289 33.14 -23.92 -20.25
N GLY A 290 33.07 -22.79 -19.52
CA GLY A 290 33.57 -21.47 -19.93
C GLY A 290 32.74 -20.75 -20.99
N GLY A 291 31.56 -21.26 -21.35
CA GLY A 291 30.66 -20.70 -22.36
C GLY A 291 29.21 -20.62 -21.90
N THR A 292 28.42 -19.76 -22.55
CA THR A 292 27.02 -19.53 -22.19
C THR A 292 26.21 -20.82 -22.27
N THR A 293 25.69 -21.27 -21.14
CA THR A 293 24.94 -22.52 -21.02
C THR A 293 23.46 -22.22 -20.86
N VAL A 294 22.62 -22.90 -21.65
CA VAL A 294 21.16 -22.81 -21.56
C VAL A 294 20.54 -24.19 -21.73
N GLU A 295 19.47 -24.45 -20.98
CA GLU A 295 18.67 -25.66 -21.04
C GLU A 295 17.20 -25.26 -21.22
N VAL A 296 16.52 -25.83 -22.22
CA VAL A 296 15.06 -25.77 -22.32
C VAL A 296 14.51 -26.91 -21.46
N PHE A 297 14.09 -26.61 -20.24
CA PHE A 297 13.63 -27.64 -19.30
C PHE A 297 12.14 -27.94 -19.43
N ASP A 298 11.37 -26.98 -19.97
CA ASP A 298 9.97 -27.14 -20.30
C ASP A 298 9.72 -26.51 -21.69
N ALA A 299 9.76 -27.35 -22.72
CA ALA A 299 9.47 -26.92 -24.08
C ALA A 299 7.98 -26.58 -24.28
N GLY A 300 7.08 -27.18 -23.48
CA GLY A 300 5.64 -26.92 -23.57
C GLY A 300 5.31 -25.47 -23.22
N ALA A 301 6.03 -24.88 -22.27
CA ALA A 301 5.92 -23.46 -21.93
C ALA A 301 6.24 -22.52 -23.10
N LEU A 302 7.02 -22.94 -24.11
CA LEU A 302 7.28 -22.13 -25.31
C LEU A 302 6.07 -22.06 -26.26
N ALA A 303 5.08 -22.96 -26.11
CA ALA A 303 3.87 -22.95 -26.92
C ALA A 303 3.00 -21.70 -26.66
N THR A 304 3.21 -21.00 -25.54
CA THR A 304 2.50 -19.76 -25.20
C THR A 304 2.91 -18.58 -26.09
N LEU A 305 4.03 -18.69 -26.81
CA LEU A 305 4.45 -17.66 -27.76
C LEU A 305 3.42 -17.56 -28.90
N PRO A 306 2.93 -16.34 -29.22
CA PRO A 306 2.06 -16.15 -30.36
C PRO A 306 2.78 -16.43 -31.68
N ALA A 307 1.99 -16.82 -32.70
CA ALA A 307 2.48 -16.86 -34.07
C ALA A 307 2.93 -15.45 -34.54
N PRO A 308 4.10 -15.33 -35.19
CA PRO A 308 4.57 -14.03 -35.69
C PRO A 308 3.61 -13.38 -36.69
N ASP A 309 3.47 -12.06 -36.61
CA ASP A 309 2.72 -11.23 -37.55
C ASP A 309 3.59 -10.08 -38.09
N PRO A 310 3.49 -9.69 -39.38
CA PRO A 310 4.22 -8.52 -39.91
C PRO A 310 3.90 -7.19 -39.19
N GLY A 311 2.77 -7.13 -38.47
CA GLY A 311 2.38 -6.00 -37.64
C GLY A 311 3.02 -5.99 -36.25
N ASP A 312 3.79 -7.01 -35.85
CA ASP A 312 4.38 -7.09 -34.51
C ASP A 312 5.26 -5.86 -34.18
N LEU A 313 5.19 -5.45 -32.90
CA LEU A 313 5.94 -4.34 -32.33
C LEU A 313 6.80 -4.82 -31.14
N TYR A 314 7.92 -4.15 -30.92
CA TYR A 314 8.81 -4.38 -29.76
C TYR A 314 8.99 -3.09 -29.01
N PHE A 315 8.70 -3.14 -27.72
CA PHE A 315 8.39 -1.95 -26.94
C PHE A 315 9.21 -1.89 -25.66
N ASP A 316 9.73 -0.69 -25.36
CA ASP A 316 10.49 -0.39 -24.15
C ASP A 316 10.27 1.06 -23.70
N PHE A 317 10.43 1.33 -22.40
CA PHE A 317 10.33 2.68 -21.82
C PHE A 317 11.68 3.14 -21.29
N GLU A 318 12.02 4.40 -21.55
CA GLU A 318 12.95 5.13 -20.70
C GLU A 318 12.21 6.12 -19.82
N GLY A 319 12.55 6.12 -18.53
CA GLY A 319 11.94 7.00 -17.55
C GLY A 319 12.95 7.49 -16.54
N ASP A 320 12.75 8.73 -16.08
CA ASP A 320 13.48 9.31 -14.98
C ASP A 320 12.58 9.30 -13.75
N PRO A 321 12.78 8.38 -12.78
CA PRO A 321 11.97 8.32 -11.57
C PRO A 321 12.17 9.54 -10.66
N LEU A 322 13.24 10.30 -10.84
CA LEU A 322 13.57 11.52 -10.09
C LEU A 322 13.01 12.79 -10.72
N TRP A 323 12.46 12.69 -11.94
CA TRP A 323 11.85 13.83 -12.61
C TRP A 323 10.60 14.30 -11.88
N SER A 324 10.46 15.62 -11.73
CA SER A 324 9.24 16.26 -11.26
C SER A 324 8.95 17.52 -12.04
N GLU A 325 7.66 17.83 -12.15
CA GLU A 325 7.18 19.11 -12.63
C GLU A 325 7.29 20.15 -11.51
N ALA A 326 7.77 21.36 -11.82
CA ALA A 326 7.94 22.41 -10.83
C ALA A 326 6.61 22.74 -10.13
N GLY A 327 6.58 22.60 -8.79
CA GLY A 327 5.39 22.83 -7.97
C GLY A 327 4.40 21.66 -7.91
N SER A 328 4.74 20.50 -8.48
CA SER A 328 3.97 19.25 -8.37
C SER A 328 4.59 18.31 -7.33
N THR A 329 3.74 17.60 -6.59
CA THR A 329 4.16 16.52 -5.67
C THR A 329 4.30 15.15 -6.36
N ASP A 330 3.97 15.04 -7.66
CA ASP A 330 3.97 13.81 -8.45
C ASP A 330 5.29 13.56 -9.22
N TRP A 331 5.96 12.46 -8.89
CA TRP A 331 7.30 12.08 -9.41
C TRP A 331 7.27 11.10 -10.58
N GLY A 332 8.38 11.08 -11.31
CA GLY A 332 8.73 10.11 -12.35
C GLY A 332 8.13 10.44 -13.71
N LEU A 333 8.95 10.67 -14.73
CA LEU A 333 8.52 10.93 -16.12
C LEU A 333 8.99 9.79 -17.01
N GLU A 334 8.07 9.14 -17.71
CA GLU A 334 8.43 8.28 -18.84
C GLU A 334 8.70 9.21 -20.05
N TYR A 335 9.98 9.47 -20.33
CA TYR A 335 10.38 10.49 -21.31
C TYR A 335 10.55 9.94 -22.73
N LEU A 336 10.67 8.62 -22.91
CA LEU A 336 10.75 7.99 -24.22
C LEU A 336 9.96 6.69 -24.26
N PHE A 337 9.04 6.58 -25.22
CA PHE A 337 8.37 5.33 -25.54
C PHE A 337 9.00 4.79 -26.83
N GLY A 338 9.80 3.76 -26.71
CA GLY A 338 10.51 3.10 -27.79
C GLY A 338 9.65 2.08 -28.50
N VAL A 339 9.57 2.16 -29.83
CA VAL A 339 8.90 1.14 -30.63
C VAL A 339 9.77 0.74 -31.82
N VAL A 340 10.06 -0.55 -31.94
CA VAL A 340 10.61 -1.14 -33.16
C VAL A 340 9.52 -1.92 -33.91
N GLU A 341 9.40 -1.65 -35.21
CA GLU A 341 8.53 -2.39 -36.12
C GLU A 341 9.21 -3.65 -36.69
N GLU A 342 8.44 -4.71 -36.95
CA GLU A 342 8.91 -5.79 -37.84
C GLU A 342 9.22 -5.23 -39.25
N PRO A 343 10.37 -5.59 -39.87
CA PRO A 343 10.77 -5.07 -41.17
C PRO A 343 9.77 -5.42 -42.28
N ARG A 344 9.44 -4.44 -43.12
CA ARG A 344 8.63 -4.70 -44.33
C ARG A 344 9.46 -5.51 -45.35
N PRO A 345 8.83 -6.39 -46.15
CA PRO A 345 9.53 -7.10 -47.21
C PRO A 345 10.28 -6.13 -48.14
N GLY A 346 11.62 -6.21 -48.16
CA GLY A 346 12.49 -5.36 -48.97
C GLY A 346 13.02 -4.09 -48.29
N SER A 347 12.78 -3.86 -46.99
CA SER A 347 13.46 -2.79 -46.24
C SER A 347 14.88 -3.19 -45.81
N SER A 348 15.72 -2.19 -45.50
CA SER A 348 17.10 -2.38 -45.06
C SER A 348 17.27 -2.74 -43.57
N GLY A 349 16.17 -2.85 -42.82
CA GLY A 349 16.19 -3.11 -41.38
C GLY A 349 14.87 -2.79 -40.66
N PRO A 350 14.80 -3.05 -39.34
CA PRO A 350 13.69 -2.63 -38.49
C PRO A 350 13.57 -1.09 -38.48
N VAL A 351 12.36 -0.58 -38.23
CA VAL A 351 12.09 0.87 -38.13
C VAL A 351 11.86 1.22 -36.67
N PHE A 352 12.72 2.06 -36.09
CA PHE A 352 12.52 2.63 -34.76
C PHE A 352 11.62 3.88 -34.81
N ARG A 353 10.71 3.98 -33.83
CA ARG A 353 9.80 5.11 -33.64
C ARG A 353 9.81 5.56 -32.17
N PRO A 354 10.45 6.69 -31.87
CA PRO A 354 10.41 7.26 -30.53
C PRO A 354 9.17 8.16 -30.33
N PHE A 355 8.50 8.04 -29.18
CA PHE A 355 7.55 9.03 -28.68
C PHE A 355 8.15 9.74 -27.47
N TRP A 356 8.54 11.00 -27.64
CA TRP A 356 9.22 11.77 -26.60
C TRP A 356 8.25 12.55 -25.72
N ALA A 357 8.63 12.69 -24.45
CA ALA A 357 7.98 13.57 -23.49
C ALA A 357 8.99 14.28 -22.60
N HIS A 358 8.86 15.60 -22.48
CA HIS A 358 9.73 16.42 -21.62
C HIS A 358 9.00 17.13 -20.48
N ASP A 359 7.68 16.96 -20.43
CA ASP A 359 6.80 17.44 -19.36
C ASP A 359 5.57 16.54 -19.24
N ARG A 360 4.74 16.77 -18.21
CA ARG A 360 3.55 15.95 -17.94
C ARG A 360 2.52 15.98 -19.07
N ARG A 361 2.35 17.14 -19.70
CA ARG A 361 1.42 17.31 -20.80
C ARG A 361 1.91 16.55 -22.04
N GLN A 362 3.21 16.52 -22.28
CA GLN A 362 3.84 15.75 -23.33
C GLN A 362 3.81 14.25 -23.03
N GLU A 363 3.99 13.80 -21.77
CA GLU A 363 3.84 12.39 -21.38
C GLU A 363 2.42 11.89 -21.65
N ARG A 364 1.42 12.69 -21.26
CA ARG A 364 0.02 12.42 -21.59
C ARG A 364 -0.21 12.35 -23.10
N ARG A 365 0.41 13.25 -23.88
CA ARG A 365 0.28 13.28 -25.34
C ARG A 365 0.98 12.08 -25.99
N ALA A 366 2.18 11.73 -25.55
CA ALA A 366 2.93 10.57 -26.03
C ALA A 366 2.14 9.27 -25.83
N LEU A 367 1.42 9.14 -24.70
CA LEU A 367 0.53 7.99 -24.46
C LEU A 367 -0.61 7.93 -25.46
N ILE A 368 -1.28 9.06 -25.71
CA ILE A 368 -2.36 9.15 -26.71
C ILE A 368 -1.82 8.77 -28.09
N ASP A 369 -0.71 9.38 -28.50
CA ASP A 369 -0.14 9.20 -29.83
C ASP A 369 0.36 7.74 -30.03
N PHE A 370 0.96 7.13 -29.01
CA PHE A 370 1.34 5.71 -29.01
C PHE A 370 0.13 4.79 -29.18
N LEU A 371 -0.94 5.01 -28.40
CA LEU A 371 -2.14 4.18 -28.49
C LEU A 371 -2.89 4.35 -29.82
N GLU A 372 -2.92 5.57 -30.38
CA GLU A 372 -3.47 5.82 -31.71
C GLU A 372 -2.65 5.09 -32.79
N TYR A 373 -1.32 5.10 -32.68
CA TYR A 373 -0.43 4.36 -33.57
C TYR A 373 -0.68 2.85 -33.50
N VAL A 374 -0.75 2.28 -32.29
CA VAL A 374 -1.06 0.86 -32.06
C VAL A 374 -2.43 0.51 -32.66
N ARG A 375 -3.44 1.35 -32.45
CA ARG A 375 -4.80 1.14 -32.99
C ARG A 375 -4.79 1.11 -34.51
N ALA A 376 -4.13 2.06 -35.16
CA ALA A 376 -4.02 2.11 -36.62
C ALA A 376 -3.31 0.86 -37.17
N ARG A 377 -2.20 0.46 -36.54
CA ARG A 377 -1.44 -0.72 -36.96
C ARG A 377 -2.24 -2.02 -36.79
N ARG A 378 -3.00 -2.15 -35.69
CA ARG A 378 -3.84 -3.33 -35.43
C ARG A 378 -5.03 -3.44 -36.38
N ALA A 379 -5.54 -2.31 -36.88
CA ALA A 379 -6.57 -2.31 -37.92
C ALA A 379 -6.04 -2.90 -39.25
N GLU A 380 -4.77 -2.65 -39.58
CA GLU A 380 -4.09 -3.24 -40.75
C GLU A 380 -3.65 -4.68 -40.50
N HIS A 381 -3.25 -4.99 -39.26
CA HIS A 381 -2.69 -6.27 -38.82
C HIS A 381 -3.43 -6.83 -37.60
N PRO A 382 -4.62 -7.46 -37.78
CA PRO A 382 -5.42 -7.93 -36.64
C PRO A 382 -4.76 -9.00 -35.76
N GLY A 383 -3.75 -9.70 -36.28
CA GLY A 383 -2.96 -10.71 -35.57
C GLY A 383 -1.71 -10.19 -34.87
N MET A 384 -1.44 -8.88 -34.88
CA MET A 384 -0.22 -8.30 -34.30
C MET A 384 -0.17 -8.41 -32.77
N HIS A 385 1.06 -8.52 -32.25
CA HIS A 385 1.37 -8.46 -30.83
C HIS A 385 2.41 -7.35 -30.53
N ILE A 386 2.47 -6.91 -29.28
CA ILE A 386 3.45 -5.96 -28.74
C ILE A 386 4.27 -6.71 -27.70
N TYR A 387 5.54 -6.96 -28.00
CA TYR A 387 6.45 -7.69 -27.13
C TYR A 387 7.26 -6.74 -26.24
N HIS A 388 7.41 -7.11 -24.98
CA HIS A 388 8.24 -6.40 -24.01
C HIS A 388 8.94 -7.42 -23.10
N TYR A 389 10.01 -7.01 -22.40
CA TYR A 389 10.82 -7.96 -21.63
C TYR A 389 10.40 -8.09 -20.17
N ALA A 390 9.72 -7.12 -19.55
CA ALA A 390 9.42 -7.22 -18.12
C ALA A 390 8.00 -6.75 -17.77
N ALA A 391 7.53 -7.14 -16.59
CA ALA A 391 6.26 -6.65 -16.06
C ALA A 391 6.21 -5.11 -15.88
N TYR A 392 7.38 -4.43 -15.92
CA TYR A 392 7.47 -2.98 -15.78
C TYR A 392 6.70 -2.26 -16.89
N GLU A 393 6.84 -2.63 -18.16
CA GLU A 393 6.19 -1.94 -19.27
C GLU A 393 4.65 -2.02 -19.18
N LYS A 394 4.11 -3.22 -18.89
CA LYS A 394 2.69 -3.41 -18.59
C LYS A 394 2.25 -2.52 -17.42
N SER A 395 3.01 -2.53 -16.34
CA SER A 395 2.71 -1.74 -15.14
C SER A 395 2.81 -0.23 -15.39
N ALA A 396 3.74 0.20 -16.24
CA ALA A 396 3.96 1.59 -16.62
C ALA A 396 2.82 2.09 -17.52
N LEU A 397 2.40 1.32 -18.53
CA LEU A 397 1.22 1.67 -19.35
C LEU A 397 -0.04 1.81 -18.50
N LEU A 398 -0.30 0.86 -17.59
CA LEU A 398 -1.43 0.93 -16.67
C LEU A 398 -1.34 2.13 -15.72
N ARG A 399 -0.14 2.39 -15.16
CA ARG A 399 0.12 3.53 -14.30
C ARG A 399 -0.09 4.85 -15.04
N LEU A 400 0.43 4.99 -16.26
CA LEU A 400 0.26 6.19 -17.09
C LEU A 400 -1.20 6.41 -17.48
N ALA A 401 -1.90 5.35 -17.91
CA ALA A 401 -3.30 5.43 -18.27
C ALA A 401 -4.17 5.83 -17.08
N GLY A 402 -3.93 5.24 -15.90
CA GLY A 402 -4.63 5.59 -14.66
C GLY A 402 -4.28 7.00 -14.15
N ARG A 403 -3.01 7.40 -14.20
CA ARG A 403 -2.52 8.73 -13.79
C ARG A 403 -3.14 9.84 -14.65
N HIS A 404 -3.06 9.69 -15.97
CA HIS A 404 -3.54 10.71 -16.91
C HIS A 404 -5.03 10.59 -17.22
N GLY A 405 -5.65 9.48 -16.78
CA GLY A 405 -7.04 9.13 -17.05
C GLY A 405 -7.35 9.01 -18.54
N VAL A 406 -6.38 8.68 -19.39
CA VAL A 406 -6.55 8.55 -20.86
C VAL A 406 -6.09 7.18 -21.32
N GLY A 407 -6.73 6.63 -22.36
CA GLY A 407 -6.31 5.37 -22.95
C GLY A 407 -6.52 4.14 -22.06
N GLU A 408 -7.20 4.26 -20.92
CA GLU A 408 -7.42 3.15 -20.00
C GLU A 408 -8.11 1.95 -20.66
N ASP A 409 -9.20 2.19 -21.41
CA ASP A 409 -9.94 1.14 -22.10
C ASP A 409 -9.13 0.56 -23.26
N ALA A 410 -8.34 1.39 -23.95
CA ALA A 410 -7.45 0.93 -25.01
C ALA A 410 -6.35 0.00 -24.46
N VAL A 411 -5.71 0.38 -23.34
CA VAL A 411 -4.71 -0.48 -22.67
C VAL A 411 -5.36 -1.75 -22.14
N ASP A 412 -6.54 -1.67 -21.53
CA ASP A 412 -7.29 -2.84 -21.07
C ASP A 412 -7.68 -3.79 -22.20
N ASP A 413 -8.07 -3.25 -23.35
CA ASP A 413 -8.39 -4.04 -24.52
C ASP A 413 -7.14 -4.72 -25.10
N LEU A 414 -5.99 -4.06 -25.07
CA LEU A 414 -4.70 -4.69 -25.41
C LEU A 414 -4.39 -5.85 -24.45
N LEU A 415 -4.65 -5.70 -23.15
CA LEU A 415 -4.42 -6.74 -22.15
C LEU A 415 -5.42 -7.90 -22.28
N ARG A 416 -6.72 -7.61 -22.35
CA ARG A 416 -7.79 -8.60 -22.49
C ARG A 416 -7.67 -9.36 -23.79
N ALA A 417 -7.37 -8.63 -24.87
CA ALA A 417 -7.09 -9.22 -26.15
C ALA A 417 -5.63 -9.69 -26.26
N GLY A 418 -4.91 -9.92 -25.15
CA GLY A 418 -3.59 -10.58 -25.10
C GLY A 418 -2.57 -10.08 -26.13
N VAL A 419 -2.63 -8.79 -26.49
CA VAL A 419 -1.76 -8.17 -27.49
C VAL A 419 -0.39 -7.89 -26.89
N LEU A 420 -0.35 -7.49 -25.61
CA LEU A 420 0.89 -7.30 -24.86
C LEU A 420 1.45 -8.66 -24.41
N VAL A 421 2.69 -8.95 -24.81
CA VAL A 421 3.37 -10.23 -24.54
C VAL A 421 4.62 -9.96 -23.72
N ASP A 422 4.60 -10.38 -22.46
CA ASP A 422 5.75 -10.36 -21.56
C ASP A 422 6.63 -11.61 -21.80
N LEU A 423 7.84 -11.40 -22.29
CA LEU A 423 8.78 -12.49 -22.57
C LEU A 423 9.44 -13.06 -21.31
N TYR A 424 9.52 -12.33 -20.20
CA TYR A 424 10.25 -12.79 -19.01
C TYR A 424 9.62 -14.00 -18.31
N PRO A 425 8.29 -14.08 -18.11
CA PRO A 425 7.63 -15.27 -17.60
C PRO A 425 7.85 -16.48 -18.51
N ILE A 426 7.81 -16.29 -19.85
CA ILE A 426 8.03 -17.36 -20.83
C ILE A 426 9.46 -17.89 -20.71
N VAL A 427 10.45 -16.99 -20.61
CA VAL A 427 11.86 -17.33 -20.38
C VAL A 427 12.02 -18.11 -19.07
N ARG A 428 11.44 -17.63 -17.98
CA ARG A 428 11.55 -18.26 -16.65
C ARG A 428 10.86 -19.62 -16.57
N ALA A 429 9.76 -19.79 -17.30
CA ALA A 429 8.99 -21.03 -17.33
C ALA A 429 9.60 -22.08 -18.24
N SER A 430 10.35 -21.70 -19.27
CA SER A 430 10.88 -22.63 -20.27
C SER A 430 12.39 -22.88 -20.16
N LEU A 431 13.16 -21.90 -19.68
CA LEU A 431 14.62 -21.92 -19.71
C LEU A 431 15.26 -21.96 -18.34
N ARG A 432 16.40 -22.66 -18.26
CA ARG A 432 17.43 -22.44 -17.25
C ARG A 432 18.69 -21.93 -17.93
N ILE A 433 19.33 -20.94 -17.33
CA ILE A 433 20.59 -20.36 -17.84
C ILE A 433 21.70 -20.48 -16.80
N GLY A 434 22.95 -20.51 -17.27
CA GLY A 434 24.14 -20.55 -16.41
C GLY A 434 24.52 -19.21 -15.76
N GLU A 435 23.80 -18.13 -16.06
CA GLU A 435 23.98 -16.80 -15.45
C GLU A 435 23.29 -16.66 -14.09
N ARG A 436 23.69 -15.64 -13.31
CA ARG A 436 23.18 -15.37 -11.95
C ARG A 436 21.85 -14.62 -11.91
N SER A 437 21.40 -14.07 -13.04
CA SER A 437 20.12 -13.37 -13.16
C SER A 437 19.55 -13.53 -14.56
N TYR A 438 18.23 -13.41 -14.65
CA TYR A 438 17.47 -13.46 -15.89
C TYR A 438 17.22 -12.03 -16.42
N SER A 439 18.19 -11.13 -16.34
CA SER A 439 18.05 -9.83 -17.04
C SER A 439 18.33 -10.03 -18.53
N ILE A 440 17.72 -9.22 -19.39
CA ILE A 440 17.89 -9.34 -20.85
C ILE A 440 19.38 -9.26 -21.24
N LYS A 441 20.14 -8.37 -20.59
CA LYS A 441 21.60 -8.24 -20.73
C LYS A 441 22.37 -9.55 -20.51
N LYS A 442 21.90 -10.42 -19.61
CA LYS A 442 22.51 -11.72 -19.35
C LYS A 442 22.12 -12.78 -20.38
N LEU A 443 21.01 -12.57 -21.10
CA LEU A 443 20.57 -13.44 -22.19
C LEU A 443 21.13 -13.03 -23.56
N GLU A 444 21.45 -11.75 -23.77
CA GLU A 444 21.98 -11.20 -25.03
C GLU A 444 23.07 -12.07 -25.69
N PRO A 445 24.06 -12.63 -24.97
CA PRO A 445 25.07 -13.52 -25.58
C PRO A 445 24.49 -14.75 -26.30
N LEU A 446 23.26 -15.17 -25.98
CA LEU A 446 22.60 -16.33 -26.59
C LEU A 446 22.02 -16.05 -27.98
N TYR A 447 21.69 -14.79 -28.28
CA TYR A 447 20.91 -14.44 -29.48
C TYR A 447 21.38 -13.19 -30.23
N MET A 448 22.16 -12.30 -29.62
CA MET A 448 22.67 -11.08 -30.27
C MET A 448 23.95 -11.30 -31.08
N GLY A 449 24.70 -12.38 -30.81
CA GLY A 449 26.00 -12.63 -31.43
C GLY A 449 27.02 -11.53 -31.09
N ASP A 450 27.71 -10.99 -32.08
CA ASP A 450 28.71 -9.91 -31.90
C ASP A 450 28.09 -8.52 -31.72
N ARG A 451 26.74 -8.39 -31.81
CA ARG A 451 26.01 -7.12 -31.65
C ARG A 451 25.75 -6.81 -30.18
N LEU A 452 26.79 -6.82 -29.35
CA LEU A 452 26.67 -6.47 -27.93
C LEU A 452 26.69 -4.95 -27.76
N ARG A 453 26.05 -4.46 -26.68
CA ARG A 453 25.94 -3.04 -26.33
C ARG A 453 27.29 -2.31 -26.45
N GLY A 454 27.30 -1.13 -27.07
CA GLY A 454 28.43 -0.21 -27.14
C GLY A 454 27.95 1.24 -27.14
N GLY A 455 28.76 2.17 -26.62
CA GLY A 455 28.39 3.58 -26.42
C GLY A 455 28.57 4.04 -24.97
N ASP A 456 28.29 5.31 -24.69
CA ASP A 456 28.43 5.93 -23.36
C ASP A 456 27.21 5.66 -22.45
N VAL A 457 26.03 5.36 -23.03
CA VAL A 457 24.82 4.94 -22.30
C VAL A 457 24.67 3.43 -22.44
N THR A 458 24.88 2.69 -21.36
CA THR A 458 24.92 1.21 -21.42
C THR A 458 23.92 0.53 -20.50
N ASN A 459 23.29 1.30 -19.61
CA ASN A 459 22.31 0.85 -18.65
C ASN A 459 21.32 1.98 -18.28
N ALA A 460 20.26 1.64 -17.56
CA ALA A 460 19.21 2.58 -17.16
C ALA A 460 19.70 3.77 -16.32
N ALA A 461 20.70 3.60 -15.45
CA ALA A 461 21.25 4.71 -14.67
C ALA A 461 22.00 5.70 -15.56
N ASP A 462 22.75 5.20 -16.55
CA ASP A 462 23.41 6.04 -17.54
C ASP A 462 22.37 6.83 -18.37
N SER A 463 21.24 6.21 -18.72
CA SER A 463 20.13 6.83 -19.48
C SER A 463 19.50 8.00 -18.72
N VAL A 464 19.27 7.83 -17.40
CA VAL A 464 18.76 8.90 -16.53
C VAL A 464 19.75 10.07 -16.42
N VAL A 465 21.05 9.78 -16.26
CA VAL A 465 22.09 10.83 -16.20
C VAL A 465 22.17 11.59 -17.53
N ALA A 466 22.15 10.88 -18.66
CA ALA A 466 22.14 11.47 -19.98
C ALA A 466 20.91 12.36 -20.19
N TYR A 467 19.72 11.92 -19.76
CA TYR A 467 18.51 12.72 -19.88
C TYR A 467 18.55 14.01 -19.04
N ALA A 468 19.15 13.96 -17.85
CA ALA A 468 19.40 15.13 -17.03
C ALA A 468 20.39 16.11 -17.69
N ASP A 469 21.47 15.59 -18.29
CA ASP A 469 22.43 16.39 -19.07
C ASP A 469 21.78 17.06 -20.28
N TYR A 470 20.88 16.35 -20.97
CA TYR A 470 20.03 16.92 -22.01
C TYR A 470 19.22 18.12 -21.49
N CYS A 471 18.56 17.99 -20.34
CA CYS A 471 17.78 19.08 -19.74
C CYS A 471 18.65 20.31 -19.43
N ASP A 472 19.84 20.10 -18.83
CA ASP A 472 20.79 21.17 -18.51
C ASP A 472 21.31 21.89 -19.78
N LEU A 473 21.62 21.13 -20.84
CA LEU A 473 22.08 21.66 -22.13
C LEU A 473 20.96 22.45 -22.84
N ARG A 474 19.74 21.92 -22.85
CA ARG A 474 18.56 22.60 -23.39
C ARG A 474 18.30 23.92 -22.68
N ASP A 475 18.29 23.92 -21.35
CA ASP A 475 17.95 25.08 -20.53
C ASP A 475 19.06 26.16 -20.56
N SER A 476 20.30 25.75 -20.83
CA SER A 476 21.43 26.66 -21.09
C SER A 476 21.54 27.15 -22.55
N GLY A 477 20.63 26.74 -23.43
CA GLY A 477 20.57 27.16 -24.83
C GLY A 477 21.60 26.48 -25.75
N ARG A 478 22.22 25.38 -25.31
CA ARG A 478 23.20 24.58 -26.08
C ARG A 478 22.49 23.46 -26.85
N THR A 479 21.73 23.84 -27.88
CA THR A 479 20.83 22.93 -28.59
C THR A 479 21.53 21.80 -29.34
N GLU A 480 22.68 22.05 -29.97
CA GLU A 480 23.40 21.01 -30.74
C GLU A 480 23.92 19.89 -29.83
N ASP A 481 24.49 20.25 -28.68
CA ASP A 481 24.97 19.27 -27.69
C ASP A 481 23.80 18.51 -27.04
N ALA A 482 22.67 19.18 -26.81
CA ALA A 482 21.46 18.56 -26.27
C ALA A 482 20.90 17.51 -27.24
N ASP A 483 20.89 17.81 -28.54
CA ASP A 483 20.43 16.88 -29.58
C ASP A 483 21.34 15.64 -29.67
N GLU A 484 22.66 15.78 -29.51
CA GLU A 484 23.60 14.64 -29.50
C GLU A 484 23.31 13.67 -28.34
N VAL A 485 23.03 14.21 -27.14
CA VAL A 485 22.67 13.40 -25.97
C VAL A 485 21.34 12.67 -26.17
N LEU A 486 20.33 13.33 -26.74
CA LEU A 486 19.05 12.67 -27.07
C LEU A 486 19.22 11.53 -28.09
N HIS A 487 20.09 11.70 -29.08
CA HIS A 487 20.40 10.61 -30.02
C HIS A 487 21.03 9.41 -29.31
N GLY A 488 21.95 9.62 -28.36
CA GLY A 488 22.52 8.53 -27.58
C GLY A 488 21.50 7.75 -26.75
N ILE A 489 20.52 8.44 -26.17
CA ILE A 489 19.39 7.82 -25.44
C ILE A 489 18.50 7.03 -26.41
N ALA A 490 18.21 7.60 -27.59
CA ALA A 490 17.42 6.92 -28.63
C ALA A 490 18.09 5.63 -29.10
N ASP A 491 19.41 5.65 -29.35
CA ASP A 491 20.19 4.49 -29.79
C ASP A 491 20.19 3.37 -28.74
N TYR A 492 20.30 3.73 -27.46
CA TYR A 492 20.22 2.78 -26.34
C TYR A 492 18.85 2.10 -26.28
N ASN A 493 17.77 2.88 -26.37
CA ASN A 493 16.41 2.36 -26.29
C ASN A 493 16.02 1.55 -27.54
N GLU A 494 16.48 1.97 -28.73
CA GLU A 494 16.34 1.19 -29.97
C GLU A 494 17.01 -0.18 -29.82
N TYR A 495 18.22 -0.22 -29.23
CA TYR A 495 18.91 -1.47 -28.97
C TYR A 495 18.11 -2.43 -28.07
N ASP A 496 17.50 -1.93 -26.99
CA ASP A 496 16.71 -2.75 -26.07
C ASP A 496 15.43 -3.30 -26.75
N CYS A 497 14.78 -2.49 -27.60
CA CYS A 497 13.67 -2.94 -28.44
C CYS A 497 14.12 -4.03 -29.45
N VAL A 498 15.27 -3.86 -30.09
CA VAL A 498 15.84 -4.86 -31.02
C VAL A 498 16.24 -6.14 -30.26
N SER A 499 16.81 -6.02 -29.06
CA SER A 499 17.18 -7.16 -28.21
C SER A 499 15.95 -8.00 -27.86
N THR A 500 14.84 -7.34 -27.51
CA THR A 500 13.54 -8.00 -27.25
C THR A 500 13.05 -8.77 -28.48
N ARG A 501 13.19 -8.18 -29.68
CA ARG A 501 12.88 -8.84 -30.95
C ARG A 501 13.72 -10.09 -31.21
N GLU A 502 15.03 -9.98 -31.05
CA GLU A 502 15.91 -11.11 -31.33
C GLU A 502 15.73 -12.23 -30.29
N LEU A 503 15.42 -11.89 -29.04
CA LEU A 503 15.01 -12.87 -28.03
C LEU A 503 13.74 -13.62 -28.44
N ARG A 504 12.69 -12.90 -28.89
CA ARG A 504 11.45 -13.51 -29.41
C ARG A 504 11.76 -14.52 -30.50
N ASN A 505 12.56 -14.12 -31.50
CA ASN A 505 12.93 -14.96 -32.63
C ASN A 505 13.71 -16.21 -32.19
N TRP A 506 14.62 -16.02 -31.23
CA TRP A 506 15.43 -17.09 -30.67
C TRP A 506 14.57 -18.11 -29.91
N LEU A 507 13.59 -17.67 -29.11
CA LEU A 507 12.66 -18.56 -28.42
C LEU A 507 11.80 -19.38 -29.39
N LEU A 508 11.33 -18.77 -30.48
CA LEU A 508 10.60 -19.48 -31.54
C LEU A 508 11.45 -20.57 -32.22
N ALA A 509 12.74 -20.28 -32.46
CA ALA A 509 13.66 -21.28 -32.99
C ALA A 509 13.84 -22.45 -32.01
N ARG A 510 13.98 -22.19 -30.70
CA ARG A 510 14.03 -23.22 -29.66
C ARG A 510 12.74 -24.05 -29.59
N ALA A 511 11.58 -23.42 -29.75
CA ALA A 511 10.29 -24.11 -29.80
C ALA A 511 10.23 -25.10 -30.97
N ALA A 512 10.61 -24.63 -32.17
CA ALA A 512 10.64 -25.44 -33.38
C ALA A 512 11.60 -26.63 -33.27
N GLU A 513 12.78 -26.44 -32.68
CA GLU A 513 13.76 -27.51 -32.42
C GLU A 513 13.20 -28.62 -31.51
N HIS A 514 12.29 -28.27 -30.59
CA HIS A 514 11.63 -29.23 -29.69
C HIS A 514 10.27 -29.73 -30.21
N GLY A 515 9.93 -29.44 -31.47
CA GLY A 515 8.66 -29.87 -32.08
C GLY A 515 7.43 -29.14 -31.52
N VAL A 516 7.62 -28.01 -30.85
CA VAL A 516 6.55 -27.20 -30.28
C VAL A 516 6.19 -26.10 -31.29
N SER A 517 4.92 -26.03 -31.65
CA SER A 517 4.42 -25.00 -32.57
C SER A 517 3.86 -23.81 -31.79
N PRO A 518 4.16 -22.56 -32.19
CA PRO A 518 3.56 -21.36 -31.60
C PRO A 518 2.03 -21.38 -31.74
N HIS A 519 1.34 -20.86 -30.75
CA HIS A 519 -0.12 -20.87 -30.76
C HIS A 519 -0.67 -19.93 -31.85
N ARG A 520 -1.67 -20.42 -32.61
CA ARG A 520 -2.31 -19.64 -33.66
C ARG A 520 -3.61 -19.07 -33.13
N ARG A 521 -3.54 -17.84 -32.65
CA ARG A 521 -4.70 -17.13 -32.13
C ARG A 521 -5.67 -16.76 -33.26
N ALA A 522 -6.97 -16.92 -33.03
CA ALA A 522 -7.98 -16.31 -33.89
C ALA A 522 -8.00 -14.79 -33.63
N PRO A 523 -7.89 -13.93 -34.65
CA PRO A 523 -7.94 -12.49 -34.43
C PRO A 523 -9.26 -12.12 -33.78
N SER A 524 -9.23 -11.69 -32.52
CA SER A 524 -10.38 -11.06 -31.88
C SER A 524 -10.68 -9.80 -32.65
N ALA A 525 -11.91 -9.63 -33.16
CA ALA A 525 -12.31 -8.35 -33.73
C ALA A 525 -11.99 -7.24 -32.70
N PRO A 526 -11.41 -6.10 -33.13
CA PRO A 526 -11.28 -4.97 -32.22
C PRO A 526 -12.68 -4.72 -31.65
N ALA A 527 -12.79 -4.72 -30.32
CA ALA A 527 -13.97 -4.14 -29.70
C ALA A 527 -14.07 -2.73 -30.29
N ALA A 528 -15.27 -2.36 -30.74
CA ALA A 528 -15.47 -0.99 -31.17
C ALA A 528 -15.14 -0.11 -29.96
N ASP A 529 -14.02 0.62 -30.05
CA ASP A 529 -13.72 1.71 -29.14
C ASP A 529 -14.87 2.71 -29.30
N ASP A 530 -15.86 2.63 -28.42
CA ASP A 530 -16.54 3.85 -28.02
C ASP A 530 -15.43 4.70 -27.38
N ASP A 531 -15.19 5.89 -27.90
CA ASP A 531 -14.56 6.97 -27.14
C ASP A 531 -15.49 7.27 -25.95
N THR A 532 -15.42 6.41 -24.93
CA THR A 532 -16.42 6.14 -23.87
C THR A 532 -16.49 7.23 -22.82
N ALA A 533 -15.58 8.21 -22.83
CA ALA A 533 -15.70 9.35 -21.95
C ALA A 533 -17.03 10.06 -22.26
N GLY A 534 -17.95 10.04 -21.29
CA GLY A 534 -19.24 10.71 -21.45
C GLY A 534 -19.06 12.20 -21.78
N HIS A 535 -20.07 12.83 -22.38
CA HIS A 535 -20.02 14.27 -22.65
C HIS A 535 -19.66 15.08 -21.38
N ALA A 536 -20.27 14.75 -20.24
CA ALA A 536 -19.96 15.38 -18.96
C ALA A 536 -18.50 15.20 -18.54
N GLU A 537 -17.93 14.00 -18.66
CA GLU A 537 -16.54 13.74 -18.28
C GLU A 537 -15.56 14.63 -19.05
N ARG A 538 -15.74 14.73 -20.37
CA ARG A 538 -14.90 15.60 -21.22
C ARG A 538 -15.03 17.07 -20.86
N VAL A 539 -16.25 17.54 -20.58
CA VAL A 539 -16.50 18.93 -20.21
C VAL A 539 -15.87 19.26 -18.85
N LEU A 540 -16.04 18.39 -17.85
CA LEU A 540 -15.49 18.56 -16.50
C LEU A 540 -13.97 18.54 -16.49
N ARG A 541 -13.34 17.58 -17.19
CA ARG A 541 -11.88 17.51 -17.34
C ARG A 541 -11.32 18.76 -18.01
N ARG A 542 -11.98 19.24 -19.06
CA ARG A 542 -11.57 20.48 -19.75
C ARG A 542 -11.65 21.70 -18.83
N PHE A 543 -12.65 21.77 -17.95
CA PHE A 543 -12.77 22.86 -16.98
C PHE A 543 -11.70 22.77 -15.89
N ALA A 544 -11.40 21.57 -15.40
CA ALA A 544 -10.34 21.33 -14.42
C ALA A 544 -8.96 21.75 -14.95
N GLY A 545 -8.66 21.47 -16.22
CA GLY A 545 -7.40 21.79 -16.88
C GLY A 545 -6.28 20.77 -16.60
N ASP A 546 -5.23 20.83 -17.41
CA ASP A 546 -4.13 19.85 -17.38
C ASP A 546 -2.99 20.21 -16.39
N GLY A 547 -3.13 21.31 -15.63
CA GLY A 547 -2.12 21.76 -14.68
C GLY A 547 -2.09 20.95 -13.37
N PRO A 548 -1.01 21.10 -12.56
CA PRO A 548 -0.86 20.41 -11.28
C PRO A 548 -2.00 20.76 -10.32
N ARG A 549 -2.37 19.82 -9.45
CA ARG A 549 -3.52 19.95 -8.53
C ARG A 549 -3.41 21.18 -7.64
N GLU A 550 -2.19 21.49 -7.19
CA GLU A 550 -1.84 22.60 -6.31
C GLU A 550 -2.11 23.97 -6.95
N ALA A 551 -2.13 24.05 -8.29
CA ALA A 551 -2.44 25.26 -9.03
C ALA A 551 -3.94 25.42 -9.34
N ARG A 552 -4.78 24.40 -9.05
CA ARG A 552 -6.22 24.42 -9.35
C ARG A 552 -6.99 25.19 -8.29
N SER A 553 -8.00 25.95 -8.73
CA SER A 553 -9.02 26.46 -7.81
C SER A 553 -9.86 25.32 -7.22
N ALA A 554 -10.53 25.57 -6.09
CA ALA A 554 -11.45 24.61 -5.47
C ALA A 554 -12.53 24.08 -6.44
N ASP A 555 -12.99 24.94 -7.37
CA ASP A 555 -14.01 24.56 -8.36
C ASP A 555 -13.43 23.65 -9.44
N GLN A 556 -12.21 23.92 -9.89
CA GLN A 556 -11.50 23.06 -10.83
C GLN A 556 -11.17 21.70 -10.22
N GLN A 557 -10.75 21.67 -8.95
CA GLN A 557 -10.50 20.42 -8.24
C GLN A 557 -11.78 19.60 -8.04
N ALA A 558 -12.91 20.25 -7.72
CA ALA A 558 -14.20 19.57 -7.62
C ALA A 558 -14.67 18.98 -8.96
N ALA A 559 -14.45 19.69 -10.07
CA ALA A 559 -14.73 19.18 -11.41
C ALA A 559 -13.82 17.99 -11.77
N ALA A 560 -12.54 18.03 -11.39
CA ALA A 560 -11.61 16.92 -11.58
C ALA A 560 -12.06 15.67 -10.81
N LEU A 561 -12.40 15.83 -9.52
CA LEU A 561 -12.92 14.74 -8.69
C LEU A 561 -14.23 14.17 -9.23
N MET A 562 -15.16 15.03 -9.70
CA MET A 562 -16.42 14.58 -10.31
C MET A 562 -16.16 13.79 -11.59
N ALA A 563 -15.24 14.25 -12.45
CA ALA A 563 -14.85 13.49 -13.65
C ALA A 563 -14.21 12.13 -13.28
N ALA A 564 -13.35 12.11 -12.26
CA ALA A 564 -12.77 10.87 -11.76
C ALA A 564 -13.80 9.92 -11.12
N ALA A 565 -14.89 10.45 -10.55
CA ALA A 565 -15.96 9.66 -9.97
C ALA A 565 -16.70 8.81 -11.01
N ILE A 566 -16.87 9.32 -12.25
CA ILE A 566 -17.59 8.63 -13.33
C ILE A 566 -17.00 7.23 -13.60
N GLY A 567 -15.67 7.14 -13.68
CA GLY A 567 -14.95 5.88 -13.92
C GLY A 567 -14.54 5.11 -12.66
N TYR A 568 -14.90 5.59 -11.46
CA TYR A 568 -14.43 5.04 -10.18
C TYR A 568 -14.70 3.52 -10.05
N HIS A 569 -15.97 3.11 -10.15
CA HIS A 569 -16.33 1.70 -10.00
C HIS A 569 -15.78 0.81 -11.12
N GLY A 570 -15.61 1.36 -12.32
CA GLY A 570 -14.95 0.67 -13.43
C GLY A 570 -13.51 0.32 -13.06
N ARG A 571 -12.74 1.33 -12.63
CA ARG A 571 -11.35 1.16 -12.19
C ARG A 571 -11.20 0.23 -10.99
N GLU A 572 -12.11 0.28 -10.02
CA GLU A 572 -12.11 -0.63 -8.87
C GLU A 572 -12.29 -2.11 -9.26
N ARG A 573 -12.95 -2.41 -10.39
CA ARG A 573 -13.11 -3.78 -10.88
C ARG A 573 -11.93 -4.26 -11.73
N LYS A 574 -11.11 -3.38 -12.30
CA LYS A 574 -10.03 -3.75 -13.23
C LYS A 574 -8.99 -4.69 -12.58
N PRO A 575 -8.44 -4.41 -11.38
CA PRO A 575 -7.49 -5.30 -10.72
C PRO A 575 -8.01 -6.72 -10.50
N PHE A 576 -9.29 -6.85 -10.14
CA PHE A 576 -9.95 -8.14 -10.00
C PHE A 576 -9.90 -8.93 -11.32
N TRP A 577 -10.29 -8.29 -12.43
CA TRP A 577 -10.33 -8.94 -13.73
C TRP A 577 -8.93 -9.25 -14.26
N TRP A 578 -7.96 -8.36 -14.08
CA TRP A 578 -6.57 -8.63 -14.42
C TRP A 578 -6.03 -9.85 -13.66
N ALA A 579 -6.21 -9.89 -12.33
CA ALA A 579 -5.83 -11.05 -11.53
C ALA A 579 -6.59 -12.31 -11.95
N HIS A 580 -7.84 -12.18 -12.41
CA HIS A 580 -8.60 -13.31 -12.94
C HIS A 580 -8.01 -13.86 -14.23
N PHE A 581 -7.74 -13.02 -15.22
CA PHE A 581 -7.20 -13.45 -16.50
C PHE A 581 -5.75 -13.92 -16.40
N ASP A 582 -4.93 -13.28 -15.55
CA ASP A 582 -3.54 -13.70 -15.30
C ASP A 582 -3.51 -15.16 -14.75
N ARG A 583 -4.44 -15.54 -13.85
CA ARG A 583 -4.57 -16.93 -13.38
C ARG A 583 -4.99 -17.94 -14.46
N LEU A 584 -5.59 -17.51 -15.56
CA LEU A 584 -5.96 -18.45 -16.63
C LEU A 584 -4.76 -18.89 -17.47
N THR A 585 -3.63 -18.18 -17.37
CA THR A 585 -2.43 -18.38 -18.18
C THR A 585 -1.15 -18.62 -17.38
N GLN A 586 -1.03 -18.05 -16.17
CA GLN A 586 0.17 -18.19 -15.34
C GLN A 586 0.34 -19.61 -14.74
N PRO A 587 1.59 -20.03 -14.43
CA PRO A 587 1.84 -21.28 -13.72
C PRO A 587 1.19 -21.33 -12.33
N VAL A 588 0.65 -22.50 -11.96
CA VAL A 588 -0.06 -22.73 -10.69
C VAL A 588 0.82 -22.49 -9.45
N ASP A 589 2.13 -22.69 -9.59
CA ASP A 589 3.11 -22.50 -8.50
C ASP A 589 3.20 -21.06 -8.00
N GLU A 590 2.72 -20.10 -8.79
CA GLU A 590 2.70 -18.70 -8.41
C GLU A 590 1.46 -18.33 -7.57
N TRP A 591 0.49 -19.24 -7.44
CA TRP A 591 -0.75 -18.99 -6.69
C TRP A 591 -0.67 -19.41 -5.23
N SER A 592 0.36 -20.17 -4.83
CA SER A 592 0.55 -20.55 -3.44
C SER A 592 0.56 -19.28 -2.58
N ASP A 593 -0.33 -19.21 -1.58
CA ASP A 593 -0.62 -18.02 -0.75
C ASP A 593 -1.47 -16.89 -1.37
N THR A 594 -2.07 -17.08 -2.55
CA THR A 594 -3.03 -16.09 -3.11
C THR A 594 -4.35 -16.12 -2.34
N ARG A 595 -4.74 -14.97 -1.79
CA ARG A 595 -5.97 -14.81 -1.02
C ARG A 595 -7.22 -15.23 -1.82
N ASP A 596 -8.14 -15.91 -1.15
CA ASP A 596 -9.42 -16.38 -1.67
C ASP A 596 -9.27 -17.35 -2.86
N VAL A 597 -8.07 -17.91 -3.06
CA VAL A 597 -7.77 -18.99 -3.99
C VAL A 597 -7.50 -20.26 -3.19
N LEU A 598 -8.23 -21.34 -3.50
CA LEU A 598 -7.98 -22.68 -2.98
C LEU A 598 -7.28 -23.45 -4.10
N GLN A 599 -6.03 -23.88 -3.88
CA GLN A 599 -5.43 -24.89 -4.73
C GLN A 599 -5.95 -26.25 -4.28
N VAL A 600 -6.64 -26.96 -5.17
CA VAL A 600 -7.29 -28.23 -4.82
C VAL A 600 -6.28 -29.35 -4.88
N GLU A 601 -6.08 -30.02 -3.75
CA GLU A 601 -5.28 -31.24 -3.65
C GLU A 601 -6.14 -32.48 -3.83
N HIS A 602 -7.38 -32.44 -3.33
CA HIS A 602 -8.36 -33.50 -3.49
C HIS A 602 -9.75 -32.94 -3.81
N ALA A 603 -10.44 -33.55 -4.78
CA ALA A 603 -11.80 -33.23 -5.13
C ALA A 603 -12.68 -34.49 -5.14
N GLU A 604 -13.87 -34.39 -4.56
CA GLU A 604 -14.87 -35.46 -4.49
C GLU A 604 -16.23 -34.93 -4.99
N GLU A 605 -16.90 -35.68 -5.87
CA GLU A 605 -18.29 -35.39 -6.23
C GLU A 605 -19.23 -35.96 -5.17
N LEU A 606 -19.91 -35.08 -4.43
CA LEU A 606 -20.91 -35.47 -3.43
C LEU A 606 -22.26 -35.76 -4.08
N GLN A 607 -22.61 -34.99 -5.12
CA GLN A 607 -23.85 -35.15 -5.86
C GLN A 607 -23.68 -34.63 -7.29
N GLY A 608 -23.85 -35.49 -8.29
CA GLY A 608 -23.81 -35.12 -9.70
C GLY A 608 -24.93 -34.16 -10.15
N TRP A 609 -24.96 -33.87 -11.45
CA TRP A 609 -25.87 -32.90 -12.06
C TRP A 609 -27.35 -33.21 -11.78
N HIS A 610 -28.03 -32.29 -11.10
CA HIS A 610 -29.44 -32.46 -10.71
C HIS A 610 -30.22 -31.13 -10.70
N LYS A 611 -31.56 -31.24 -10.63
CA LYS A 611 -32.47 -30.12 -10.35
C LYS A 611 -33.03 -30.27 -8.94
N SER A 612 -32.87 -29.27 -8.08
CA SER A 612 -33.43 -29.37 -6.72
C SER A 612 -34.89 -28.94 -6.66
N THR A 613 -35.41 -28.29 -7.70
CA THR A 613 -36.86 -28.06 -7.85
C THR A 613 -37.33 -28.27 -9.30
N PRO A 614 -38.60 -28.65 -9.53
CA PRO A 614 -39.15 -28.81 -10.88
C PRO A 614 -39.15 -27.51 -11.72
N LYS A 615 -39.10 -26.34 -11.08
CA LYS A 615 -39.09 -25.02 -11.73
C LYS A 615 -37.68 -24.53 -12.10
N GLN A 616 -36.64 -25.23 -11.65
CA GLN A 616 -35.26 -24.82 -11.86
C GLN A 616 -34.83 -25.07 -13.32
N ARG A 617 -34.22 -24.04 -13.94
CA ARG A 617 -33.82 -24.08 -15.37
C ARG A 617 -32.45 -24.69 -15.59
N LYS A 618 -31.46 -24.40 -14.74
CA LYS A 618 -30.08 -24.91 -14.82
C LYS A 618 -29.88 -26.11 -13.89
N LEU A 619 -29.11 -27.10 -14.34
CA LEU A 619 -28.60 -28.19 -13.51
C LEU A 619 -27.52 -27.66 -12.56
N ARG A 620 -27.33 -28.36 -11.45
CA ARG A 620 -26.27 -28.09 -10.48
C ARG A 620 -25.66 -29.37 -9.95
N ARG A 621 -24.40 -29.32 -9.50
CA ARG A 621 -23.73 -30.42 -8.81
C ARG A 621 -23.07 -29.93 -7.53
N HIS A 622 -22.83 -30.83 -6.58
CA HIS A 622 -22.16 -30.53 -5.31
C HIS A 622 -20.80 -31.22 -5.28
N LEU A 623 -19.75 -30.44 -5.07
CA LEU A 623 -18.37 -30.91 -5.00
C LEU A 623 -17.79 -30.58 -3.63
N ARG A 624 -16.99 -31.49 -3.09
CA ARG A 624 -16.13 -31.27 -1.93
C ARG A 624 -14.71 -31.09 -2.42
N LEU A 625 -14.07 -29.99 -2.02
CA LEU A 625 -12.73 -29.61 -2.45
C LEU A 625 -11.87 -29.41 -1.20
N THR A 626 -10.76 -30.15 -1.13
CA THR A 626 -9.80 -30.11 -0.03
C THR A 626 -8.44 -29.64 -0.57
N GLY A 627 -7.78 -28.75 0.18
CA GLY A 627 -6.46 -28.23 -0.16
C GLY A 627 -6.11 -27.05 0.75
N ARG A 628 -5.32 -26.09 0.26
CA ARG A 628 -4.92 -24.93 1.07
C ARG A 628 -5.40 -23.62 0.46
N LEU A 629 -6.17 -22.84 1.23
CA LEU A 629 -6.52 -21.46 0.90
C LEU A 629 -5.29 -20.58 1.15
N GLY A 630 -5.06 -19.60 0.27
CA GLY A 630 -3.99 -18.65 0.52
C GLY A 630 -4.21 -17.85 1.81
N THR A 631 -3.10 -17.44 2.45
CA THR A 631 -3.16 -16.75 3.74
C THR A 631 -4.10 -15.53 3.70
N GLY A 632 -5.01 -15.46 4.67
CA GLY A 632 -5.92 -14.31 4.82
C GLY A 632 -7.19 -14.40 3.98
N SER A 633 -7.49 -15.58 3.42
CA SER A 633 -8.75 -15.87 2.75
C SER A 633 -9.97 -15.61 3.64
N THR A 634 -11.04 -15.18 3.00
CA THR A 634 -12.33 -14.73 3.54
C THR A 634 -13.53 -15.46 2.93
N VAL A 635 -13.28 -16.58 2.26
CA VAL A 635 -14.32 -17.45 1.71
C VAL A 635 -15.29 -17.87 2.82
N VAL A 636 -16.59 -17.64 2.59
CA VAL A 636 -17.67 -17.94 3.54
C VAL A 636 -18.84 -18.61 2.84
N PRO A 637 -19.72 -19.34 3.56
CA PRO A 637 -20.97 -19.85 2.99
C PRO A 637 -21.79 -18.73 2.32
N GLY A 638 -22.24 -18.99 1.10
CA GLY A 638 -22.95 -18.06 0.23
C GLY A 638 -22.05 -17.22 -0.69
N ALA A 639 -20.72 -17.30 -0.56
CA ALA A 639 -19.80 -16.64 -1.47
C ALA A 639 -19.84 -17.29 -2.86
N GLU A 640 -19.81 -16.47 -3.91
CA GLU A 640 -19.62 -16.93 -5.28
C GLU A 640 -18.12 -17.10 -5.55
N VAL A 641 -17.74 -18.20 -6.21
CA VAL A 641 -16.37 -18.52 -6.60
C VAL A 641 -16.32 -18.99 -8.04
N PHE A 642 -15.19 -18.78 -8.71
CA PHE A 642 -14.88 -19.48 -9.95
C PHE A 642 -14.24 -20.84 -9.63
N THR A 643 -14.65 -21.87 -10.35
CA THR A 643 -13.97 -23.17 -10.41
C THR A 643 -13.06 -23.17 -11.65
N LEU A 644 -11.79 -23.52 -11.47
CA LEU A 644 -10.78 -23.54 -12.54
C LEU A 644 -10.46 -24.98 -12.94
N TYR A 645 -10.28 -25.22 -14.24
CA TYR A 645 -10.02 -26.54 -14.84
C TYR A 645 -8.77 -26.50 -15.72
N GLU A 646 -7.91 -27.52 -15.61
CA GLU A 646 -6.69 -27.65 -16.42
C GLU A 646 -7.01 -28.37 -17.75
N PRO A 647 -6.39 -27.99 -18.88
CA PRO A 647 -6.53 -28.74 -20.14
C PRO A 647 -6.07 -30.22 -20.03
N PRO A 648 -6.67 -31.16 -20.80
CA PRO A 648 -7.70 -30.93 -21.82
C PRO A 648 -9.08 -30.65 -21.21
N LEU A 649 -9.75 -29.60 -21.72
CA LEU A 649 -11.04 -29.16 -21.20
C LEU A 649 -12.22 -29.92 -21.84
N PRO A 650 -13.30 -30.18 -21.09
CA PRO A 650 -14.54 -30.65 -21.70
C PRO A 650 -15.14 -29.57 -22.61
N ASP A 651 -15.81 -29.96 -23.69
CA ASP A 651 -16.41 -29.03 -24.68
C ASP A 651 -17.30 -27.94 -24.06
N ALA A 652 -17.92 -28.23 -22.91
CA ALA A 652 -18.77 -27.28 -22.17
C ALA A 652 -17.98 -26.13 -21.51
N LEU A 653 -16.69 -26.34 -21.24
CA LEU A 653 -15.77 -25.39 -20.60
C LEU A 653 -14.66 -24.92 -21.54
N ALA A 654 -14.51 -25.58 -22.70
CA ALA A 654 -13.56 -25.20 -23.73
C ALA A 654 -13.88 -23.79 -24.25
N GLY A 655 -12.95 -22.86 -24.01
CA GLY A 655 -12.97 -21.52 -24.60
C GLY A 655 -12.50 -21.54 -26.06
N GLU A 656 -12.29 -20.35 -26.63
CA GLU A 656 -11.66 -20.22 -27.96
C GLU A 656 -10.19 -20.67 -27.95
N GLU A 657 -9.55 -20.71 -26.77
CA GLU A 657 -8.13 -21.02 -26.55
C GLU A 657 -7.95 -22.44 -25.95
N PRO A 658 -7.40 -23.42 -26.71
CA PRO A 658 -7.23 -24.81 -26.25
C PRO A 658 -6.25 -25.02 -25.10
N THR A 659 -5.36 -24.05 -24.85
CA THR A 659 -4.31 -24.11 -23.81
C THR A 659 -4.65 -23.28 -22.58
N GLN A 660 -5.74 -22.50 -22.61
CA GLN A 660 -6.19 -21.71 -21.47
C GLN A 660 -6.98 -22.59 -20.50
N ARG A 661 -6.91 -22.29 -19.21
CA ARG A 661 -7.75 -22.97 -18.21
C ARG A 661 -9.23 -22.64 -18.40
N GLY A 662 -10.08 -23.65 -18.22
CA GLY A 662 -11.54 -23.52 -18.27
C GLY A 662 -12.07 -22.94 -16.97
N THR A 663 -13.20 -22.22 -17.03
CA THR A 663 -13.83 -21.64 -15.84
C THR A 663 -15.32 -21.98 -15.76
N SER A 664 -15.80 -22.20 -14.54
CA SER A 664 -17.24 -22.20 -14.24
C SER A 664 -17.54 -21.42 -12.96
N THR A 665 -18.82 -21.27 -12.62
CA THR A 665 -19.26 -20.52 -11.43
C THR A 665 -19.89 -21.47 -10.41
N ALA A 666 -19.48 -21.34 -9.15
CA ALA A 666 -20.03 -22.07 -8.04
C ALA A 666 -20.33 -21.17 -6.84
N VAL A 667 -21.20 -21.63 -5.94
CA VAL A 667 -21.51 -20.98 -4.66
C VAL A 667 -21.02 -21.88 -3.52
N VAL A 668 -20.30 -21.30 -2.58
CA VAL A 668 -19.80 -22.03 -1.40
C VAL A 668 -20.97 -22.34 -0.47
N LEU A 669 -21.19 -23.62 -0.16
CA LEU A 669 -22.23 -24.08 0.76
C LEU A 669 -21.71 -24.18 2.20
N SER A 670 -20.48 -24.64 2.37
CA SER A 670 -19.82 -24.76 3.67
C SER A 670 -18.30 -24.62 3.55
N VAL A 671 -17.67 -24.19 4.64
CA VAL A 671 -16.22 -24.08 4.80
C VAL A 671 -15.84 -24.76 6.12
N GLY A 672 -14.82 -25.60 6.11
CA GLY A 672 -14.30 -26.35 7.24
C GLY A 672 -12.78 -26.55 7.11
N SER A 673 -12.20 -27.30 8.03
CA SER A 673 -10.81 -27.76 7.98
C SER A 673 -10.74 -29.20 8.45
N ASP A 674 -9.83 -29.99 7.89
CA ASP A 674 -9.63 -31.37 8.32
C ASP A 674 -8.66 -31.51 9.52
N ALA A 675 -8.25 -32.75 9.83
CA ALA A 675 -7.36 -33.06 10.95
C ALA A 675 -5.90 -32.66 10.72
N ASP A 676 -5.49 -32.50 9.46
CA ASP A 676 -4.15 -32.09 9.03
C ASP A 676 -4.10 -30.57 8.70
N PHE A 677 -5.22 -29.86 8.96
CA PHE A 677 -5.43 -28.43 8.77
C PHE A 677 -5.54 -27.96 7.32
N ASP A 678 -5.89 -28.88 6.41
CA ASP A 678 -6.26 -28.49 5.05
C ASP A 678 -7.69 -27.94 5.04
N ASP A 679 -7.91 -26.89 4.26
CA ASP A 679 -9.20 -26.23 4.07
C ASP A 679 -10.12 -27.14 3.25
N ASP A 680 -11.33 -27.35 3.77
CA ASP A 680 -12.39 -28.15 3.16
C ASP A 680 -13.55 -27.23 2.78
N ILE A 681 -13.83 -27.09 1.48
CA ILE A 681 -15.01 -26.34 1.01
C ILE A 681 -15.95 -27.24 0.23
N VAL A 682 -17.25 -27.04 0.47
CA VAL A 682 -18.31 -27.66 -0.35
C VAL A 682 -18.88 -26.58 -1.24
N VAL A 683 -18.90 -26.82 -2.54
CA VAL A 683 -19.39 -25.86 -3.54
C VAL A 683 -20.56 -26.43 -4.33
N GLU A 684 -21.53 -25.58 -4.66
CA GLU A 684 -22.60 -25.85 -5.60
C GLU A 684 -22.28 -25.19 -6.94
N GLU A 685 -21.89 -26.00 -7.92
CA GLU A 685 -21.56 -25.53 -9.26
C GLU A 685 -22.80 -25.53 -10.16
N LEU A 686 -22.96 -24.50 -10.98
CA LEU A 686 -24.07 -24.38 -11.93
C LEU A 686 -23.61 -24.78 -13.32
N LEU A 687 -24.40 -25.63 -14.00
CA LEU A 687 -24.06 -26.07 -15.35
C LEU A 687 -24.00 -24.87 -16.29
N THR A 688 -22.82 -24.70 -16.91
CA THR A 688 -22.57 -23.69 -17.94
C THR A 688 -22.66 -24.39 -19.30
N GLY A 689 -23.50 -23.90 -20.21
CA GLY A 689 -23.82 -24.58 -21.47
C GLY A 689 -24.95 -25.60 -21.37
N THR A 690 -24.93 -26.61 -22.26
CA THR A 690 -26.00 -27.62 -22.40
C THR A 690 -25.54 -29.06 -22.23
N VAL A 691 -24.24 -29.29 -22.02
CA VAL A 691 -23.63 -30.63 -21.96
C VAL A 691 -23.07 -30.84 -20.56
N GLU A 692 -23.46 -31.94 -19.92
CA GLU A 692 -22.94 -32.38 -18.62
C GLU A 692 -21.50 -32.91 -18.76
N TYR A 693 -20.68 -32.71 -17.74
CA TYR A 693 -19.29 -33.17 -17.67
C TYR A 693 -18.94 -33.63 -16.25
N ASP A 694 -17.97 -34.56 -16.16
CA ASP A 694 -17.55 -35.21 -14.90
C ASP A 694 -16.20 -34.70 -14.39
N ASP A 695 -15.50 -33.87 -15.18
CA ASP A 695 -14.21 -33.27 -14.80
C ASP A 695 -14.31 -32.50 -13.48
N LEU A 696 -13.24 -32.58 -12.68
CA LEU A 696 -13.15 -31.94 -11.37
C LEU A 696 -12.23 -30.71 -11.41
N PRO A 697 -12.54 -29.66 -10.65
CA PRO A 697 -11.75 -28.43 -10.66
C PRO A 697 -10.42 -28.64 -9.95
N MET A 698 -9.38 -27.99 -10.47
CA MET A 698 -8.03 -27.96 -9.90
C MET A 698 -7.83 -26.84 -8.86
N ALA A 699 -8.70 -25.83 -8.88
CA ALA A 699 -8.64 -24.68 -7.99
C ALA A 699 -10.00 -23.99 -7.90
N THR A 700 -10.22 -23.24 -6.82
CA THR A 700 -11.25 -22.19 -6.78
C THR A 700 -10.63 -20.81 -6.67
N ALA A 701 -11.28 -19.79 -7.24
CA ALA A 701 -10.84 -18.41 -7.19
C ALA A 701 -12.01 -17.45 -6.88
N PRO A 702 -11.75 -16.17 -6.52
CA PRO A 702 -12.80 -15.20 -6.20
C PRO A 702 -13.84 -15.04 -7.32
N GLY A 703 -15.14 -15.13 -7.01
CA GLY A 703 -16.24 -14.96 -7.96
C GLY A 703 -16.47 -13.51 -8.40
N HIS A 704 -17.49 -13.26 -9.22
CA HIS A 704 -17.69 -11.96 -9.86
C HIS A 704 -17.78 -10.79 -8.85
N PRO A 705 -17.24 -9.60 -9.18
CA PRO A 705 -17.39 -8.42 -8.34
C PRO A 705 -18.85 -7.97 -8.33
N ILE A 706 -19.26 -7.32 -7.23
CA ILE A 706 -20.62 -6.81 -7.07
C ILE A 706 -20.93 -5.78 -8.18
N ALA A 707 -22.05 -5.98 -8.88
CA ALA A 707 -22.50 -5.04 -9.89
C ALA A 707 -22.88 -3.69 -9.28
N THR A 708 -22.36 -2.58 -9.82
CA THR A 708 -22.53 -1.20 -9.31
C THR A 708 -23.32 -0.30 -10.26
N VAL A 709 -24.03 -0.87 -11.24
CA VAL A 709 -24.73 -0.15 -12.33
C VAL A 709 -25.60 1.02 -11.85
N ARG A 710 -26.31 0.87 -10.74
CA ARG A 710 -27.18 1.94 -10.20
C ARG A 710 -26.39 3.08 -9.59
N ILE A 711 -25.28 2.78 -8.92
CA ILE A 711 -24.39 3.76 -8.31
C ILE A 711 -23.70 4.55 -9.41
N GLU A 712 -23.17 3.87 -10.44
CA GLU A 712 -22.57 4.50 -11.62
C GLU A 712 -23.55 5.43 -12.34
N LYS A 713 -24.82 5.01 -12.51
CA LYS A 713 -25.85 5.86 -13.11
C LYS A 713 -26.13 7.13 -12.28
N ALA A 714 -26.11 7.04 -10.95
CA ALA A 714 -26.32 8.18 -10.07
C ALA A 714 -25.14 9.17 -10.13
N VAL A 715 -23.90 8.66 -10.17
CA VAL A 715 -22.71 9.50 -10.37
C VAL A 715 -22.75 10.20 -11.73
N ALA A 716 -23.08 9.47 -12.81
CA ALA A 716 -23.21 10.06 -14.14
C ALA A 716 -24.24 11.20 -14.17
N ALA A 717 -25.41 11.02 -13.54
CA ALA A 717 -26.41 12.07 -13.47
C ALA A 717 -25.94 13.32 -12.69
N ALA A 718 -25.19 13.13 -11.59
CA ALA A 718 -24.60 14.23 -10.85
C ALA A 718 -23.50 14.96 -11.64
N ALA A 719 -22.72 14.21 -12.43
CA ALA A 719 -21.71 14.77 -13.32
C ALA A 719 -22.34 15.54 -14.49
N ASP A 720 -23.44 15.05 -15.08
CA ASP A 720 -24.21 15.74 -16.11
C ASP A 720 -24.75 17.09 -15.57
N GLU A 721 -25.38 17.10 -14.38
CA GLU A 721 -25.87 18.34 -13.74
C GLU A 721 -24.72 19.34 -13.52
N MET A 722 -23.55 18.86 -13.06
CA MET A 722 -22.39 19.70 -12.86
C MET A 722 -21.85 20.27 -14.18
N ALA A 723 -21.72 19.43 -15.21
CA ALA A 723 -21.23 19.83 -16.52
C ALA A 723 -22.14 20.87 -17.19
N GLU A 724 -23.46 20.71 -17.08
CA GLU A 724 -24.45 21.65 -17.61
C GLU A 724 -24.46 23.00 -16.88
N SER A 725 -24.04 23.03 -15.61
CA SER A 725 -24.01 24.24 -14.78
C SER A 725 -22.76 25.10 -14.95
N LEU A 726 -21.69 24.55 -15.55
CA LEU A 726 -20.41 25.26 -15.69
C LEU A 726 -20.56 26.60 -16.44
N PRO A 727 -19.82 27.65 -16.02
CA PRO A 727 -18.69 27.62 -15.08
C PRO A 727 -19.07 27.68 -13.59
N ALA A 728 -20.35 27.81 -13.24
CA ALA A 728 -20.79 27.88 -11.85
C ALA A 728 -21.24 26.50 -11.35
N LEU A 729 -20.51 25.92 -10.39
CA LEU A 729 -20.85 24.60 -9.88
C LEU A 729 -22.23 24.57 -9.19
N PRO A 730 -22.99 23.45 -9.28
CA PRO A 730 -24.31 23.36 -8.69
C PRO A 730 -24.22 23.43 -7.16
N ARG A 731 -25.21 24.08 -6.56
CA ARG A 731 -25.28 24.33 -5.11
C ARG A 731 -25.76 23.10 -4.34
N ARG A 732 -24.96 22.04 -4.30
CA ARG A 732 -25.28 20.76 -3.65
C ARG A 732 -24.29 20.42 -2.54
N ALA A 733 -24.75 19.73 -1.51
CA ALA A 733 -23.92 19.31 -0.38
C ALA A 733 -22.72 18.44 -0.79
N ALA A 734 -22.91 17.47 -1.70
CA ALA A 734 -21.81 16.65 -2.20
C ALA A 734 -20.77 17.49 -2.95
N VAL A 735 -21.19 18.54 -3.65
CA VAL A 735 -20.27 19.45 -4.37
C VAL A 735 -19.49 20.33 -3.41
N ASP A 736 -20.10 20.82 -2.32
CA ASP A 736 -19.37 21.55 -1.28
C ASP A 736 -18.30 20.67 -0.61
N VAL A 737 -18.57 19.37 -0.43
CA VAL A 737 -17.57 18.40 0.04
C VAL A 737 -16.43 18.28 -0.97
N LEU A 738 -16.72 18.09 -2.26
CA LEU A 738 -15.68 18.01 -3.32
C LEU A 738 -14.83 19.29 -3.41
N ARG A 739 -15.45 20.46 -3.24
CA ARG A 739 -14.75 21.77 -3.21
C ARG A 739 -13.94 21.98 -1.94
N ARG A 740 -14.18 21.18 -0.90
CA ARG A 740 -13.54 21.28 0.42
C ARG A 740 -13.68 22.68 1.02
N ILE A 741 -14.86 23.28 0.90
CA ILE A 741 -15.17 24.63 1.43
C ILE A 741 -15.92 24.58 2.76
N GLU A 742 -16.01 25.71 3.47
CA GLU A 742 -16.82 25.82 4.68
C GLU A 742 -18.28 25.49 4.37
N PRO A 743 -18.98 24.77 5.26
CA PRO A 743 -20.41 24.53 5.12
C PRO A 743 -21.22 25.81 4.92
N ARG A 744 -22.09 25.81 3.92
CA ARG A 744 -22.93 26.96 3.62
C ARG A 744 -24.12 26.99 4.57
N THR A 745 -24.32 28.13 5.20
CA THR A 745 -25.42 28.38 6.14
C THR A 745 -26.38 29.43 5.60
N ARG A 746 -27.65 29.33 5.99
CA ARG A 746 -28.72 30.28 5.64
C ARG A 746 -28.50 31.62 6.34
N SER A 747 -27.94 31.58 7.54
CA SER A 747 -27.56 32.78 8.30
C SER A 747 -26.35 33.52 7.73
N GLY A 748 -25.51 32.84 6.94
CA GLY A 748 -24.20 33.34 6.51
C GLY A 748 -23.14 33.35 7.63
N SER A 749 -23.46 32.81 8.81
CA SER A 749 -22.53 32.66 9.92
C SER A 749 -21.76 31.34 9.85
N PRO A 750 -20.53 31.25 10.39
CA PRO A 750 -19.82 29.99 10.55
C PRO A 750 -20.61 28.98 11.40
N LEU A 751 -20.21 27.71 11.34
CA LEU A 751 -20.77 26.67 12.21
C LEU A 751 -20.69 27.07 13.70
N PRO A 752 -21.73 26.79 14.50
CA PRO A 752 -21.70 27.11 15.93
C PRO A 752 -20.61 26.32 16.65
N GLY A 753 -19.75 27.00 17.43
CA GLY A 753 -18.67 26.34 18.16
C GLY A 753 -19.16 25.37 19.24
N LEU A 754 -18.47 24.23 19.39
CA LEU A 754 -18.66 23.32 20.51
C LEU A 754 -17.91 23.86 21.73
N GLY A 755 -18.58 24.64 22.58
CA GLY A 755 -17.97 25.17 23.81
C GLY A 755 -17.59 24.08 24.82
N PRO A 756 -16.74 24.37 25.82
CA PRO A 756 -16.36 23.39 26.86
C PRO A 756 -17.59 22.84 27.59
N GLY A 757 -17.82 21.53 27.50
CA GLY A 757 -18.98 20.87 28.11
C GLY A 757 -20.32 21.11 27.40
N GLY A 758 -20.32 21.67 26.19
CA GLY A 758 -21.51 21.80 25.35
C GLY A 758 -22.04 20.44 24.90
N ASP A 759 -23.35 20.32 24.70
CA ASP A 759 -23.99 19.09 24.19
C ASP A 759 -23.76 18.96 22.67
N PRO A 760 -22.93 18.01 22.21
CA PRO A 760 -22.62 17.88 20.79
C PRO A 760 -23.87 17.65 19.94
N ALA A 761 -24.85 16.90 20.45
CA ALA A 761 -26.09 16.64 19.71
C ALA A 761 -26.90 17.93 19.49
N ALA A 762 -26.96 18.81 20.49
CA ALA A 762 -27.67 20.08 20.35
C ALA A 762 -26.97 21.03 19.36
N THR A 763 -25.64 21.13 19.44
CA THR A 763 -24.85 21.98 18.53
C THR A 763 -24.93 21.50 17.08
N ILE A 764 -24.80 20.18 16.84
CA ILE A 764 -24.92 19.60 15.49
C ILE A 764 -26.35 19.80 14.96
N THR A 765 -27.39 19.59 15.77
CA THR A 765 -28.78 19.88 15.36
C THR A 765 -28.96 21.34 14.96
N ALA A 766 -28.44 22.30 15.74
CA ALA A 766 -28.52 23.72 15.41
C ALA A 766 -27.81 24.05 14.09
N ALA A 767 -26.63 23.47 13.87
CA ALA A 767 -25.90 23.61 12.61
C ALA A 767 -26.68 23.07 11.42
N LEU A 768 -27.23 21.86 11.53
CA LEU A 768 -28.01 21.22 10.48
C LEU A 768 -29.25 22.05 10.09
N LEU A 769 -29.96 22.61 11.07
CA LEU A 769 -31.14 23.45 10.83
C LEU A 769 -30.83 24.74 10.07
N ASP A 770 -29.59 25.24 10.17
CA ASP A 770 -29.11 26.44 9.49
C ASP A 770 -28.44 26.14 8.13
N LEU A 771 -28.31 24.89 7.69
CA LEU A 771 -27.67 24.58 6.40
C LEU A 771 -28.47 25.07 5.18
N ASP A 772 -27.75 25.55 4.17
CA ASP A 772 -28.26 25.89 2.83
C ASP A 772 -27.77 24.86 1.79
N ASP A 773 -28.44 23.70 1.78
CA ASP A 773 -28.15 22.55 0.91
C ASP A 773 -26.65 22.16 0.93
N SER A 774 -26.11 21.96 2.14
CA SER A 774 -24.69 21.77 2.40
C SER A 774 -24.44 20.60 3.38
N TYR A 775 -23.27 20.53 4.01
CA TYR A 775 -22.87 19.39 4.84
C TYR A 775 -22.51 19.79 6.28
N VAL A 776 -22.59 18.85 7.21
CA VAL A 776 -21.90 18.90 8.50
C VAL A 776 -21.04 17.64 8.62
N ALA A 777 -19.76 17.81 8.91
CA ALA A 777 -18.84 16.71 9.18
C ALA A 777 -18.60 16.56 10.69
N VAL A 778 -18.59 15.32 11.17
CA VAL A 778 -18.31 14.97 12.56
C VAL A 778 -17.32 13.82 12.58
N GLN A 779 -16.09 14.12 13.00
CA GLN A 779 -15.12 13.11 13.36
C GLN A 779 -15.33 12.71 14.81
N GLY A 780 -15.62 11.44 15.05
CA GLY A 780 -15.63 10.90 16.39
C GLY A 780 -14.60 9.79 16.55
N PRO A 781 -13.58 9.98 17.38
CA PRO A 781 -12.64 8.92 17.74
C PRO A 781 -13.30 7.70 18.44
N PRO A 782 -12.54 6.62 18.73
CA PRO A 782 -13.01 5.48 19.49
C PRO A 782 -13.58 5.86 20.87
N GLY A 783 -14.79 5.39 21.16
CA GLY A 783 -15.43 5.57 22.47
C GLY A 783 -16.00 6.96 22.74
N THR A 784 -16.06 7.86 21.74
CA THR A 784 -16.59 9.23 21.90
C THR A 784 -18.11 9.34 21.73
N GLY A 785 -18.78 8.21 21.50
CA GLY A 785 -20.24 8.17 21.40
C GLY A 785 -20.80 8.65 20.06
N LYS A 786 -20.08 8.50 18.94
CA LYS A 786 -20.55 8.84 17.57
C LYS A 786 -22.01 8.44 17.31
N THR A 787 -22.33 7.15 17.43
CA THR A 787 -23.66 6.61 17.18
C THR A 787 -24.69 7.18 18.16
N TYR A 788 -24.32 7.34 19.44
CA TYR A 788 -25.18 7.96 20.46
C TYR A 788 -25.53 9.42 20.11
N THR A 789 -24.54 10.22 19.73
CA THR A 789 -24.72 11.62 19.32
C THR A 789 -25.55 11.70 18.03
N GLY A 790 -25.21 10.92 17.01
CA GLY A 790 -25.93 10.88 15.74
C GLY A 790 -27.40 10.47 15.91
N ALA A 791 -27.67 9.46 16.73
CA ALA A 791 -29.03 9.01 17.03
C ALA A 791 -29.87 10.08 17.72
N ARG A 792 -29.31 10.83 18.68
CA ARG A 792 -29.99 11.96 19.34
C ARG A 792 -30.29 13.10 18.37
N VAL A 793 -29.37 13.40 17.46
CA VAL A 793 -29.56 14.40 16.39
C VAL A 793 -30.72 13.98 15.47
N ILE A 794 -30.70 12.73 14.99
CA ILE A 794 -31.75 12.18 14.13
C ILE A 794 -33.11 12.20 14.84
N ALA A 795 -33.19 11.72 16.08
CA ALA A 795 -34.43 11.66 16.85
C ALA A 795 -35.03 13.06 17.08
N GLU A 796 -34.21 14.07 17.38
CA GLU A 796 -34.65 15.46 17.56
C GLU A 796 -35.16 16.07 16.24
N LEU A 797 -34.41 15.91 15.14
CA LEU A 797 -34.79 16.43 13.82
C LEU A 797 -36.08 15.82 13.29
N VAL A 798 -36.29 14.51 13.46
CA VAL A 798 -37.55 13.86 13.09
C VAL A 798 -38.66 14.25 14.06
N GLY A 799 -38.46 14.08 15.36
CA GLY A 799 -39.49 14.24 16.37
C GLY A 799 -40.02 15.68 16.51
N ARG A 800 -39.15 16.69 16.32
CA ARG A 800 -39.54 18.10 16.46
C ARG A 800 -39.64 18.86 15.14
N HIS A 801 -38.82 18.52 14.16
CA HIS A 801 -38.75 19.24 12.89
C HIS A 801 -39.35 18.48 11.71
N ARG A 802 -39.82 17.23 11.93
CA ARG A 802 -40.49 16.37 10.93
C ARG A 802 -39.63 16.12 9.69
N TRP A 803 -38.32 16.08 9.86
CA TRP A 803 -37.40 15.79 8.76
C TRP A 803 -37.57 14.36 8.27
N ARG A 804 -37.36 14.16 6.97
CA ARG A 804 -37.18 12.86 6.35
C ARG A 804 -35.69 12.60 6.21
N ILE A 805 -35.20 11.57 6.90
CA ILE A 805 -33.78 11.33 7.08
C ILE A 805 -33.41 9.95 6.51
N GLY A 806 -32.37 9.91 5.71
CA GLY A 806 -31.73 8.66 5.28
C GLY A 806 -30.55 8.30 6.18
N VAL A 807 -30.35 7.02 6.44
CA VAL A 807 -29.13 6.48 7.07
C VAL A 807 -28.49 5.46 6.12
N VAL A 808 -27.26 5.76 5.70
CA VAL A 808 -26.46 4.90 4.82
C VAL A 808 -25.10 4.61 5.46
N ALA A 809 -24.59 3.39 5.25
CA ALA A 809 -23.25 2.98 5.63
C ALA A 809 -22.76 1.86 4.69
N GLN A 810 -21.51 1.43 4.84
CA GLN A 810 -20.95 0.32 4.04
C GLN A 810 -21.57 -1.05 4.34
N SER A 811 -22.04 -1.29 5.57
CA SER A 811 -22.60 -2.59 5.98
C SER A 811 -24.01 -2.48 6.56
N HIS A 812 -24.80 -3.53 6.35
CA HIS A 812 -26.15 -3.61 6.91
C HIS A 812 -26.18 -3.49 8.43
N SER A 813 -25.22 -4.12 9.12
CA SER A 813 -25.14 -4.08 10.58
C SER A 813 -24.88 -2.69 11.14
N VAL A 814 -24.07 -1.86 10.45
CA VAL A 814 -23.82 -0.47 10.88
C VAL A 814 -25.11 0.36 10.76
N VAL A 815 -25.83 0.22 9.64
CA VAL A 815 -27.13 0.89 9.46
C VAL A 815 -28.10 0.46 10.57
N GLU A 816 -28.24 -0.85 10.80
CA GLU A 816 -29.16 -1.39 11.81
C GLU A 816 -28.83 -0.90 13.22
N ASN A 817 -27.55 -0.85 13.60
CA ASN A 817 -27.10 -0.31 14.88
C ASN A 817 -27.50 1.17 15.06
N MET A 818 -27.37 1.98 14.02
CA MET A 818 -27.82 3.38 14.06
C MET A 818 -29.35 3.47 14.19
N LEU A 819 -30.10 2.65 13.45
CA LEU A 819 -31.58 2.64 13.55
C LEU A 819 -32.06 2.24 14.94
N ASP A 820 -31.45 1.21 15.55
CA ASP A 820 -31.76 0.80 16.91
C ASP A 820 -31.43 1.91 17.92
N ALA A 821 -30.28 2.56 17.77
CA ALA A 821 -29.89 3.70 18.61
C ALA A 821 -30.86 4.88 18.48
N VAL A 822 -31.41 5.15 17.29
CA VAL A 822 -32.43 6.18 17.07
C VAL A 822 -33.72 5.87 17.82
N VAL A 823 -34.17 4.62 17.82
CA VAL A 823 -35.34 4.20 18.60
C VAL A 823 -35.06 4.28 20.10
N GLU A 824 -33.87 3.89 20.54
CA GLU A 824 -33.41 4.03 21.93
C GLU A 824 -33.32 5.50 22.39
N ALA A 825 -32.98 6.41 21.48
CA ALA A 825 -32.98 7.85 21.74
C ALA A 825 -34.40 8.45 21.89
N GLY A 826 -35.46 7.65 21.67
CA GLY A 826 -36.85 8.00 21.96
C GLY A 826 -37.74 8.20 20.73
N LEU A 827 -37.27 7.93 19.51
CA LEU A 827 -38.11 7.99 18.32
C LEU A 827 -39.02 6.76 18.21
N ASP A 828 -40.28 6.95 17.82
CA ASP A 828 -41.23 5.86 17.59
C ASP A 828 -40.74 4.95 16.44
N GLY A 829 -40.55 3.65 16.73
CA GLY A 829 -40.10 2.66 15.75
C GLY A 829 -41.00 2.51 14.50
N ARG A 830 -42.25 3.00 14.56
CA ARG A 830 -43.14 3.09 13.39
C ARG A 830 -42.70 4.16 12.36
N LEU A 831 -41.86 5.11 12.78
CA LEU A 831 -41.28 6.16 11.92
C LEU A 831 -39.91 5.76 11.36
N VAL A 832 -39.39 4.58 11.71
CA VAL A 832 -38.07 4.09 11.30
C VAL A 832 -38.28 2.85 10.43
N ALA A 833 -37.72 2.82 9.22
CA ALA A 833 -37.88 1.69 8.32
C ALA A 833 -36.60 1.27 7.58
N LYS A 834 -36.48 -0.02 7.26
CA LYS A 834 -35.40 -0.56 6.42
C LYS A 834 -35.85 -1.83 5.69
N LYS A 835 -35.30 -2.05 4.50
CA LYS A 835 -35.48 -3.29 3.73
C LYS A 835 -34.91 -4.49 4.49
N ASP A 836 -35.76 -5.46 4.80
CA ASP A 836 -35.36 -6.71 5.45
C ASP A 836 -36.31 -7.87 5.11
N GLY A 837 -35.76 -9.07 4.95
CA GLY A 837 -36.49 -10.30 4.61
C GLY A 837 -36.45 -11.38 5.69
N ARG A 838 -35.80 -11.15 6.84
CA ARG A 838 -35.72 -12.12 7.95
C ARG A 838 -36.69 -11.76 9.07
N ALA A 839 -37.17 -12.71 9.86
CA ALA A 839 -38.21 -12.48 10.87
C ALA A 839 -37.65 -12.62 12.30
N GLU A 840 -36.98 -11.58 12.83
CA GLU A 840 -36.66 -11.48 14.26
C GLU A 840 -37.14 -10.13 14.83
N ALA A 841 -37.22 -10.06 16.17
CA ALA A 841 -37.82 -8.97 16.93
C ALA A 841 -37.02 -7.66 16.77
N ARG A 842 -37.46 -6.80 15.84
CA ARG A 842 -36.85 -5.49 15.56
C ARG A 842 -37.55 -4.38 16.32
N ARG A 843 -36.80 -3.30 16.58
CA ARG A 843 -37.33 -2.06 17.17
C ARG A 843 -37.85 -1.07 16.12
N TRP A 844 -37.62 -1.35 14.83
CA TRP A 844 -38.01 -0.54 13.67
C TRP A 844 -38.83 -1.37 12.66
N THR A 845 -39.46 -0.68 11.71
CA THR A 845 -40.40 -1.24 10.73
C THR A 845 -39.68 -1.91 9.55
N ALA A 846 -39.86 -3.23 9.37
CA ALA A 846 -39.33 -3.92 8.21
C ALA A 846 -40.19 -3.65 6.97
N ILE A 847 -39.55 -3.26 5.86
CA ILE A 847 -40.21 -2.99 4.57
C ILE A 847 -39.62 -3.85 3.45
N THR A 848 -40.31 -3.91 2.31
CA THR A 848 -39.77 -4.56 1.10
C THR A 848 -38.96 -3.56 0.27
N ALA A 849 -38.18 -4.07 -0.69
CA ALA A 849 -37.37 -3.24 -1.59
C ALA A 849 -38.19 -2.20 -2.39
N ASN A 850 -39.48 -2.44 -2.60
CA ASN A 850 -40.36 -1.57 -3.39
C ASN A 850 -41.21 -0.62 -2.52
N ALA A 851 -41.10 -0.72 -1.19
CA ALA A 851 -41.95 0.03 -0.26
C ALA A 851 -41.29 1.32 0.28
N TYR A 852 -40.05 1.64 -0.13
CA TYR A 852 -39.37 2.88 0.31
C TYR A 852 -40.15 4.14 -0.08
N ALA A 853 -40.54 4.27 -1.35
CA ALA A 853 -41.29 5.43 -1.83
C ALA A 853 -42.63 5.60 -1.10
N GLU A 854 -43.38 4.49 -0.95
CA GLU A 854 -44.65 4.49 -0.20
C GLU A 854 -44.46 4.91 1.26
N PHE A 855 -43.39 4.44 1.92
CA PHE A 855 -43.09 4.81 3.30
C PHE A 855 -42.74 6.30 3.44
N LEU A 856 -41.98 6.86 2.49
CA LEU A 856 -41.66 8.29 2.44
C LEU A 856 -42.91 9.15 2.24
N ASP A 857 -43.80 8.73 1.34
CA ASP A 857 -45.05 9.45 1.05
C ASP A 857 -46.01 9.43 2.24
N THR A 858 -46.20 8.26 2.85
CA THR A 858 -47.08 8.10 4.03
C THR A 858 -46.57 8.85 5.26
N SER A 859 -45.25 9.09 5.33
CA SER A 859 -44.59 9.78 6.45
C SER A 859 -44.34 11.27 6.20
N ALA A 860 -44.80 11.84 5.07
CA ALA A 860 -44.51 13.22 4.70
C ALA A 860 -44.98 14.26 5.74
N GLY A 861 -46.05 13.97 6.49
CA GLY A 861 -46.58 14.85 7.53
C GLY A 861 -45.93 14.70 8.91
N THR A 862 -45.20 13.62 9.16
CA THR A 862 -44.63 13.25 10.46
C THR A 862 -43.11 13.29 10.49
N GLY A 863 -42.45 13.25 9.32
CA GLY A 863 -41.04 12.91 9.21
C GLY A 863 -40.83 11.40 9.37
N CYS A 864 -39.65 10.92 9.01
CA CYS A 864 -39.26 9.51 9.15
C CYS A 864 -37.75 9.30 9.03
N VAL A 865 -37.31 8.09 9.36
CA VAL A 865 -35.96 7.59 9.13
C VAL A 865 -36.02 6.36 8.23
N ILE A 866 -35.27 6.35 7.14
CA ILE A 866 -35.08 5.17 6.30
C ILE A 866 -33.62 4.73 6.29
N GLY A 867 -33.38 3.44 6.52
CA GLY A 867 -32.04 2.84 6.45
C GLY A 867 -31.86 2.02 5.17
N GLY A 868 -30.64 2.03 4.62
CA GLY A 868 -30.31 1.30 3.40
C GLY A 868 -28.82 1.31 3.08
N THR A 869 -28.45 0.56 2.04
CA THR A 869 -27.08 0.57 1.49
C THR A 869 -26.93 1.66 0.43
N ALA A 870 -25.70 1.97 0.00
CA ALA A 870 -25.46 2.90 -1.10
C ALA A 870 -26.28 2.56 -2.36
N TRP A 871 -26.49 1.26 -2.63
CA TRP A 871 -27.35 0.79 -3.71
C TRP A 871 -28.81 1.24 -3.57
N ASP A 872 -29.35 1.26 -2.35
CA ASP A 872 -30.73 1.67 -2.10
C ASP A 872 -30.89 3.19 -2.31
N PHE A 873 -29.91 3.99 -1.87
CA PHE A 873 -29.91 5.46 -1.99
C PHE A 873 -29.55 5.97 -3.38
N ALA A 874 -28.78 5.22 -4.17
CA ALA A 874 -28.53 5.53 -5.58
C ALA A 874 -29.70 5.13 -6.50
N HIS A 875 -30.73 4.43 -5.97
CA HIS A 875 -31.85 3.94 -6.76
C HIS A 875 -33.01 4.93 -6.77
N ALA A 876 -33.09 5.77 -7.82
CA ALA A 876 -34.09 6.84 -7.94
C ALA A 876 -35.56 6.38 -7.77
N ASP A 877 -35.93 5.17 -8.22
CA ASP A 877 -37.30 4.65 -8.02
C ASP A 877 -37.62 4.26 -6.56
N ARG A 878 -36.59 4.04 -5.72
CA ARG A 878 -36.76 3.74 -4.29
C ARG A 878 -36.70 5.02 -3.47
N ILE A 879 -35.68 5.84 -3.73
CA ILE A 879 -35.42 7.09 -3.02
C ILE A 879 -35.24 8.18 -4.09
N PRO A 880 -36.30 8.95 -4.40
CA PRO A 880 -36.23 9.99 -5.42
C PRO A 880 -35.19 11.07 -5.06
N PRO A 881 -34.51 11.67 -6.06
CA PRO A 881 -33.55 12.75 -5.81
C PRO A 881 -34.17 13.92 -5.02
N GLY A 882 -33.46 14.41 -4.02
CA GLY A 882 -33.91 15.51 -3.15
C GLY A 882 -35.14 15.20 -2.29
N SER A 883 -35.55 13.93 -2.18
CA SER A 883 -36.71 13.55 -1.36
C SER A 883 -36.45 13.61 0.14
N LEU A 884 -35.18 13.60 0.55
CA LEU A 884 -34.75 13.65 1.96
C LEU A 884 -34.25 15.04 2.35
N ASP A 885 -34.55 15.43 3.59
CA ASP A 885 -34.02 16.66 4.19
C ASP A 885 -32.54 16.50 4.56
N LEU A 886 -32.18 15.29 5.01
CA LEU A 886 -30.84 14.93 5.46
C LEU A 886 -30.50 13.49 5.05
N LEU A 887 -29.27 13.27 4.57
CA LEU A 887 -28.66 11.95 4.51
C LEU A 887 -27.52 11.87 5.52
N VAL A 888 -27.63 10.92 6.44
CA VAL A 888 -26.57 10.56 7.38
C VAL A 888 -25.74 9.45 6.77
N ILE A 889 -24.48 9.74 6.51
CA ILE A 889 -23.48 8.75 6.10
C ILE A 889 -22.73 8.36 7.37
N ASP A 890 -23.05 7.18 7.93
CA ASP A 890 -22.34 6.62 9.07
C ASP A 890 -21.11 5.83 8.59
N GLU A 891 -20.07 5.82 9.41
CA GLU A 891 -18.71 5.40 9.04
C GLU A 891 -18.20 6.10 7.76
N ALA A 892 -18.46 7.41 7.63
CA ALA A 892 -17.99 8.26 6.53
C ALA A 892 -16.47 8.35 6.41
N GLY A 893 -15.70 7.86 7.39
CA GLY A 893 -14.25 7.65 7.31
C GLY A 893 -13.85 6.49 6.40
N GLN A 894 -14.81 5.62 6.06
CA GLN A 894 -14.68 4.49 5.13
C GLN A 894 -15.51 4.69 3.86
N PHE A 895 -16.15 5.84 3.66
CA PHE A 895 -17.10 6.01 2.55
C PHE A 895 -16.49 6.90 1.46
N ALA A 896 -16.04 6.30 0.36
CA ALA A 896 -15.39 7.02 -0.75
C ALA A 896 -16.19 8.22 -1.28
N LEU A 897 -15.48 9.24 -1.80
CA LEU A 897 -16.09 10.42 -2.41
C LEU A 897 -17.01 10.06 -3.58
N ALA A 898 -16.62 9.10 -4.43
CA ALA A 898 -17.48 8.62 -5.52
C ALA A 898 -18.85 8.10 -5.01
N ASN A 899 -18.83 7.30 -3.94
CA ASN A 899 -20.06 6.80 -3.32
C ASN A 899 -20.85 7.94 -2.66
N THR A 900 -20.16 8.91 -2.05
CA THR A 900 -20.77 10.11 -1.44
C THR A 900 -21.53 10.94 -2.47
N VAL A 901 -20.95 11.14 -3.65
CA VAL A 901 -21.61 11.79 -4.80
C VAL A 901 -22.85 11.00 -5.22
N ALA A 902 -22.72 9.69 -5.38
CA ALA A 902 -23.80 8.82 -5.84
C ALA A 902 -25.04 8.88 -4.93
N VAL A 903 -24.84 8.80 -3.61
CA VAL A 903 -25.95 8.81 -2.64
C VAL A 903 -26.41 10.22 -2.28
N GLY A 904 -25.52 11.21 -2.42
CA GLY A 904 -25.78 12.60 -2.03
C GLY A 904 -26.96 13.24 -2.77
N ALA A 905 -27.25 12.78 -4.00
CA ALA A 905 -28.40 13.24 -4.78
C ALA A 905 -29.76 12.95 -4.10
N ALA A 906 -29.83 11.98 -3.19
CA ALA A 906 -31.06 11.62 -2.48
C ALA A 906 -31.53 12.70 -1.48
N ALA A 907 -30.63 13.59 -1.02
CA ALA A 907 -30.91 14.53 0.05
C ALA A 907 -30.45 15.95 -0.25
N ARG A 908 -31.01 16.91 0.49
CA ARG A 908 -30.58 18.32 0.46
C ARG A 908 -29.30 18.56 1.26
N ASN A 909 -29.23 17.98 2.45
CA ASN A 909 -28.09 18.13 3.36
C ASN A 909 -27.40 16.80 3.66
N LEU A 910 -26.13 16.85 4.03
CA LEU A 910 -25.35 15.69 4.45
C LEU A 910 -24.88 15.81 5.91
N LEU A 911 -24.97 14.73 6.67
CA LEU A 911 -24.27 14.57 7.95
C LEU A 911 -23.26 13.42 7.80
N LEU A 912 -21.97 13.76 7.80
CA LEU A 912 -20.88 12.78 7.70
C LEU A 912 -20.43 12.40 9.11
N LEU A 913 -20.72 11.18 9.55
CA LEU A 913 -20.31 10.66 10.85
C LEU A 913 -19.27 9.56 10.65
N GLY A 914 -18.12 9.65 11.31
CA GLY A 914 -17.12 8.59 11.19
C GLY A 914 -15.78 8.97 11.77
N ASP A 915 -14.76 8.25 11.37
CA ASP A 915 -13.38 8.52 11.78
C ASP A 915 -12.40 8.13 10.68
N PRO A 916 -11.79 9.09 9.95
CA PRO A 916 -10.82 8.77 8.90
C PRO A 916 -9.52 8.15 9.44
N GLN A 917 -9.29 8.23 10.76
CA GLN A 917 -8.10 7.67 11.42
C GLN A 917 -8.29 6.22 11.88
N GLN A 918 -9.46 5.63 11.64
CA GLN A 918 -9.69 4.18 11.77
C GLN A 918 -9.49 3.49 10.42
N LEU A 919 -9.86 2.21 10.30
CA LEU A 919 -9.64 1.43 9.08
C LEU A 919 -10.16 2.20 7.85
N PRO A 920 -9.32 2.46 6.83
CA PRO A 920 -9.78 3.07 5.58
C PRO A 920 -10.58 2.08 4.75
N GLN A 921 -11.27 2.58 3.72
CA GLN A 921 -11.79 1.73 2.66
C GLN A 921 -10.63 1.03 1.95
N VAL A 922 -10.82 -0.25 1.62
CA VAL A 922 -9.88 -0.95 0.74
C VAL A 922 -10.21 -0.57 -0.71
N SER A 923 -9.42 0.33 -1.27
CA SER A 923 -9.38 0.64 -2.71
C SER A 923 -8.42 -0.35 -3.40
N GLN A 924 -8.74 -0.79 -4.61
CA GLN A 924 -7.87 -1.69 -5.39
C GLN A 924 -7.43 -1.05 -6.70
N GLY A 925 -8.24 -0.15 -7.24
CA GLY A 925 -7.99 0.58 -8.48
C GLY A 925 -7.08 1.79 -8.28
N THR A 926 -6.42 2.19 -9.36
CA THR A 926 -5.64 3.43 -9.42
C THR A 926 -6.53 4.53 -9.98
N HIS A 927 -6.61 5.68 -9.31
CA HIS A 927 -7.48 6.78 -9.71
C HIS A 927 -6.68 8.05 -10.09
N PRO A 928 -7.12 8.82 -11.10
CA PRO A 928 -6.45 10.06 -11.52
C PRO A 928 -6.62 11.21 -10.52
N GLU A 929 -7.56 11.09 -9.59
CA GLU A 929 -7.84 11.99 -8.48
C GLU A 929 -8.14 11.15 -7.23
N PRO A 930 -7.95 11.67 -6.00
CA PRO A 930 -8.19 10.95 -4.75
C PRO A 930 -9.70 10.79 -4.47
N VAL A 931 -10.44 10.26 -5.45
CA VAL A 931 -11.89 10.06 -5.39
C VAL A 931 -12.26 8.78 -4.62
N ASP A 932 -11.28 7.92 -4.38
CA ASP A 932 -11.30 6.75 -3.52
C ASP A 932 -11.07 7.09 -2.03
N ASP A 933 -10.58 8.30 -1.72
CA ASP A 933 -10.54 8.81 -0.35
C ASP A 933 -11.94 8.93 0.23
N SER A 934 -12.04 8.74 1.55
CA SER A 934 -13.30 8.91 2.25
C SER A 934 -13.69 10.39 2.35
N ALA A 935 -14.99 10.70 2.37
CA ALA A 935 -15.46 12.08 2.46
C ALA A 935 -14.91 12.82 3.70
N LEU A 936 -14.79 12.13 4.85
CA LEU A 936 -14.16 12.71 6.03
C LEU A 936 -12.64 12.84 5.89
N GLY A 937 -11.97 11.87 5.25
CA GLY A 937 -10.53 11.94 4.98
C GLY A 937 -10.18 13.13 4.09
N TRP A 938 -10.94 13.32 3.01
CA TRP A 938 -10.81 14.46 2.10
C TRP A 938 -10.96 15.81 2.82
N LEU A 939 -11.97 15.95 3.69
CA LEU A 939 -12.17 17.18 4.47
C LEU A 939 -11.04 17.41 5.48
N ALA A 940 -10.56 16.35 6.12
CA ALA A 940 -9.51 16.40 7.14
C ALA A 940 -8.08 16.46 6.56
N GLN A 941 -7.88 16.25 5.26
CA GLN A 941 -6.55 16.11 4.63
C GLN A 941 -5.52 17.14 5.12
N GLY A 942 -4.38 16.67 5.63
CA GLY A 942 -3.35 17.51 6.25
C GLY A 942 -3.52 17.70 7.76
N HIS A 943 -4.56 17.14 8.37
CA HIS A 943 -4.82 17.17 9.81
C HIS A 943 -5.30 15.80 10.31
N ASP A 944 -4.82 15.33 11.47
CA ASP A 944 -5.33 14.07 12.04
C ASP A 944 -6.71 14.25 12.68
N ALA A 945 -6.98 15.46 13.18
CA ALA A 945 -8.27 15.88 13.71
C ALA A 945 -8.93 16.96 12.84
N LEU A 946 -10.23 16.80 12.58
CA LEU A 946 -11.02 17.66 11.71
C LEU A 946 -10.91 19.15 12.10
N PRO A 947 -10.65 20.05 11.13
CA PRO A 947 -10.62 21.49 11.37
C PRO A 947 -11.98 22.06 11.83
N PRO A 948 -12.03 23.04 12.76
CA PRO A 948 -13.28 23.61 13.28
C PRO A 948 -14.15 24.32 12.23
N ASP A 949 -13.56 24.82 11.15
CA ASP A 949 -14.25 25.46 10.02
C ASP A 949 -14.85 24.44 9.03
N ARG A 950 -14.47 23.16 9.15
CA ARG A 950 -14.96 22.06 8.33
C ARG A 950 -15.96 21.16 9.05
N GLY A 951 -16.00 21.20 10.39
CA GLY A 951 -16.96 20.43 11.18
C GLY A 951 -16.54 20.27 12.64
N TYR A 952 -16.94 19.15 13.24
CA TYR A 952 -16.76 18.88 14.66
C TYR A 952 -15.84 17.69 14.92
N PHE A 953 -14.92 17.86 15.87
CA PHE A 953 -14.12 16.78 16.45
C PHE A 953 -14.64 16.46 17.85
N LEU A 954 -15.09 15.22 18.09
CA LEU A 954 -15.55 14.79 19.41
C LEU A 954 -14.34 14.45 20.29
N GLU A 955 -13.89 15.41 21.11
CA GLU A 955 -12.63 15.30 21.84
C GLU A 955 -12.63 14.36 23.06
N ARG A 956 -13.81 13.88 23.52
CA ARG A 956 -13.93 13.10 24.78
C ARG A 956 -14.32 11.64 24.55
N THR A 957 -13.47 10.72 24.99
CA THR A 957 -13.77 9.27 25.01
C THR A 957 -14.27 8.80 26.37
N TRP A 958 -15.32 7.99 26.36
CA TRP A 958 -15.91 7.35 27.55
C TRP A 958 -15.32 5.93 27.76
N ARG A 959 -14.46 5.46 26.86
CA ARG A 959 -13.93 4.09 26.87
C ARG A 959 -12.56 3.97 27.52
N MET A 960 -11.58 4.77 27.10
CA MET A 960 -10.18 4.50 27.43
C MET A 960 -9.76 5.22 28.72
N HIS A 961 -9.09 4.53 29.63
CA HIS A 961 -8.37 5.15 30.73
C HIS A 961 -7.36 6.18 30.22
N PRO A 962 -7.09 7.31 30.91
CA PRO A 962 -6.16 8.34 30.43
C PRO A 962 -4.79 7.82 29.96
N ALA A 963 -4.20 6.90 30.72
CA ALA A 963 -2.91 6.26 30.38
C ALA A 963 -2.95 5.42 29.09
N LEU A 964 -4.12 4.88 28.71
CA LEU A 964 -4.33 4.18 27.44
C LEU A 964 -4.69 5.16 26.31
N CYS A 965 -5.46 6.21 26.64
CA CYS A 965 -5.91 7.23 25.69
C CYS A 965 -4.76 8.09 25.17
N ALA A 966 -3.79 8.46 26.01
CA ALA A 966 -2.72 9.38 25.62
C ALA A 966 -1.84 8.84 24.46
N PRO A 967 -1.33 7.58 24.49
CA PRO A 967 -0.61 7.02 23.35
C PRO A 967 -1.45 6.93 22.07
N VAL A 968 -2.72 6.55 22.18
CA VAL A 968 -3.65 6.48 21.04
C VAL A 968 -3.90 7.88 20.47
N SER A 969 -4.06 8.89 21.33
CA SER A 969 -4.26 10.27 20.91
C SER A 969 -3.04 10.85 20.21
N ALA A 970 -1.83 10.50 20.66
CA ALA A 970 -0.58 10.93 20.04
C ALA A 970 -0.26 10.16 18.75
N LEU A 971 -0.85 8.98 18.54
CA LEU A 971 -0.68 8.20 17.33
C LEU A 971 -1.54 8.70 16.17
N SER A 972 -2.76 9.16 16.47
CA SER A 972 -3.81 9.29 15.44
C SER A 972 -4.71 10.53 15.56
N TYR A 973 -4.51 11.40 16.56
CA TYR A 973 -5.46 12.50 16.83
C TYR A 973 -4.79 13.80 17.30
N ASP A 974 -3.55 14.07 16.91
CA ASP A 974 -2.80 15.29 17.29
C ASP A 974 -2.77 15.58 18.81
N GLY A 975 -2.88 14.56 19.67
CA GLY A 975 -2.99 14.76 21.12
C GLY A 975 -4.32 15.40 21.60
N ARG A 976 -5.32 15.53 20.72
CA ARG A 976 -6.61 16.19 21.01
C ARG A 976 -7.66 15.28 21.65
N LEU A 977 -7.52 13.95 21.57
CA LEU A 977 -8.44 12.99 22.19
C LEU A 977 -8.12 12.83 23.69
N ARG A 978 -9.13 13.03 24.53
CA ARG A 978 -9.02 12.97 25.99
C ARG A 978 -10.06 12.04 26.58
N SER A 979 -9.74 11.44 27.72
CA SER A 979 -10.69 10.62 28.47
C SER A 979 -11.69 11.50 29.22
N GLU A 980 -12.95 11.06 29.31
CA GLU A 980 -13.87 11.55 30.33
C GLU A 980 -13.45 10.94 31.67
N GLU A 981 -12.59 11.64 32.40
CA GLU A 981 -11.94 11.12 33.60
C GLU A 981 -12.93 10.60 34.66
N PRO A 982 -14.01 11.32 35.03
CA PRO A 982 -14.94 10.84 36.06
C PRO A 982 -15.51 9.43 35.80
N VAL A 983 -15.64 9.05 34.52
CA VAL A 983 -16.11 7.72 34.11
C VAL A 983 -14.95 6.74 33.97
N THR A 984 -13.91 7.14 33.26
CA THR A 984 -12.84 6.23 32.84
C THR A 984 -11.87 5.88 33.96
N THR A 985 -11.63 6.79 34.92
CA THR A 985 -10.77 6.54 36.10
C THR A 985 -11.52 5.90 37.26
N ALA A 986 -12.85 5.76 37.17
CA ALA A 986 -13.64 4.98 38.13
C ALA A 986 -13.47 3.46 37.92
N ARG A 987 -12.94 3.05 36.77
CA ARG A 987 -12.58 1.66 36.49
C ARG A 987 -11.31 1.27 37.25
N ARG A 988 -11.17 -0.01 37.59
CA ARG A 988 -9.98 -0.51 38.29
C ARG A 988 -9.75 -1.99 38.04
N LEU A 989 -8.54 -2.36 37.63
CA LEU A 989 -8.07 -3.74 37.53
C LEU A 989 -6.90 -3.97 38.50
N ASP A 990 -7.09 -4.83 39.50
CA ASP A 990 -6.10 -5.01 40.56
C ASP A 990 -4.79 -5.66 40.07
N GLY A 991 -3.68 -4.98 40.37
CA GLY A 991 -2.32 -5.44 40.08
C GLY A 991 -1.93 -5.37 38.60
N VAL A 992 -2.60 -4.53 37.80
CA VAL A 992 -2.28 -4.25 36.39
C VAL A 992 -2.33 -2.75 36.19
N GLU A 993 -1.22 -2.14 35.76
CA GLU A 993 -1.20 -0.71 35.45
C GLU A 993 -1.99 -0.43 34.16
N PRO A 994 -2.76 0.68 34.10
CA PRO A 994 -3.44 1.09 32.88
C PRO A 994 -2.43 1.63 31.86
N GLY A 995 -2.73 1.49 30.57
CA GLY A 995 -1.87 1.99 29.48
C GLY A 995 -1.58 0.98 28.38
N VAL A 996 -0.60 1.31 27.54
CA VAL A 996 -0.07 0.40 26.51
C VAL A 996 1.21 -0.24 27.04
N HIS A 997 1.26 -1.57 27.00
CA HIS A 997 2.41 -2.38 27.42
C HIS A 997 2.94 -3.19 26.24
N THR A 998 4.21 -3.60 26.31
CA THR A 998 4.83 -4.43 25.27
C THR A 998 5.47 -5.68 25.86
N ALA A 999 5.20 -6.83 25.26
CA ALA A 999 5.88 -8.10 25.51
C ALA A 999 6.78 -8.42 24.31
N ILE A 1000 8.09 -8.33 24.50
CA ILE A 1000 9.08 -8.64 23.47
C ILE A 1000 9.52 -10.09 23.63
N LEU A 1001 9.44 -10.86 22.55
CA LEU A 1001 9.87 -12.25 22.45
C LEU A 1001 10.99 -12.36 21.40
N ASP A 1002 11.80 -13.43 21.50
CA ASP A 1002 12.75 -13.80 20.45
C ASP A 1002 12.19 -15.03 19.72
N HIS A 1003 11.89 -14.86 18.43
CA HIS A 1003 11.53 -15.93 17.50
C HIS A 1003 11.97 -15.56 16.07
N LEU A 1004 12.17 -16.56 15.22
CA LEU A 1004 12.75 -16.41 13.88
C LEU A 1004 11.88 -17.15 12.84
N GLY A 1005 11.73 -16.58 11.64
CA GLY A 1005 11.09 -17.22 10.49
C GLY A 1005 9.56 -17.35 10.54
N ASN A 1006 8.90 -16.93 11.63
CA ASN A 1006 7.44 -16.84 11.68
C ASN A 1006 6.94 -15.70 10.77
N ALA A 1007 5.96 -15.99 9.92
CA ALA A 1007 5.36 -15.03 8.97
C ALA A 1007 3.89 -14.73 9.30
N THR A 1008 3.03 -15.75 9.25
CA THR A 1008 1.56 -15.60 9.32
C THR A 1008 0.95 -16.24 10.57
N GLU A 1009 1.75 -17.02 11.30
CA GLU A 1009 1.45 -17.56 12.63
C GLU A 1009 2.74 -17.68 13.46
N SER A 1010 2.62 -17.57 14.79
CA SER A 1010 3.71 -17.65 15.78
C SER A 1010 3.22 -18.38 17.03
N ALA A 1011 3.75 -19.57 17.25
CA ALA A 1011 3.43 -20.40 18.41
C ALA A 1011 4.01 -19.81 19.70
N GLU A 1012 5.12 -19.08 19.61
CA GLU A 1012 5.73 -18.33 20.71
C GLU A 1012 4.78 -17.25 21.22
N GLU A 1013 4.28 -16.39 20.32
CA GLU A 1013 3.33 -15.34 20.70
C GLU A 1013 2.02 -15.95 21.22
N ALA A 1014 1.50 -17.01 20.60
CA ALA A 1014 0.27 -17.65 21.03
C ALA A 1014 0.36 -18.24 22.45
N ARG A 1015 1.50 -18.88 22.78
CA ARG A 1015 1.76 -19.39 24.14
C ARG A 1015 1.88 -18.27 25.16
N GLU A 1016 2.61 -17.21 24.83
CA GLU A 1016 2.80 -16.06 25.72
C GLU A 1016 1.46 -15.36 26.01
N ILE A 1017 0.64 -15.14 24.99
CA ILE A 1017 -0.70 -14.55 25.14
C ILE A 1017 -1.57 -15.42 26.06
N ALA A 1018 -1.62 -16.74 25.82
CA ALA A 1018 -2.41 -17.64 26.66
C ALA A 1018 -1.93 -17.63 28.13
N ALA A 1019 -0.61 -17.63 28.37
CA ALA A 1019 -0.04 -17.57 29.72
C ALA A 1019 -0.39 -16.26 30.44
N ARG A 1020 -0.31 -15.11 29.75
CA ARG A 1020 -0.69 -13.81 30.32
C ARG A 1020 -2.18 -13.71 30.61
N ILE A 1021 -3.03 -14.23 29.73
CA ILE A 1021 -4.48 -14.28 29.95
C ILE A 1021 -4.80 -15.14 31.18
N ALA A 1022 -4.17 -16.31 31.32
CA ALA A 1022 -4.33 -17.16 32.48
C ALA A 1022 -3.99 -16.44 33.80
N ALA A 1023 -2.95 -15.60 33.80
CA ALA A 1023 -2.52 -14.81 34.96
C ALA A 1023 -3.42 -13.60 35.28
N LEU A 1024 -4.25 -13.17 34.31
CA LEU A 1024 -5.18 -12.05 34.45
C LEU A 1024 -6.57 -12.48 34.91
N LEU A 1025 -7.05 -13.62 34.41
CA LEU A 1025 -8.37 -14.13 34.74
C LEU A 1025 -8.49 -14.37 36.25
N GLY A 1026 -9.65 -13.98 36.81
CA GLY A 1026 -9.91 -14.06 38.25
C GLY A 1026 -9.48 -12.83 39.06
N ARG A 1027 -8.68 -11.90 38.50
CA ARG A 1027 -8.31 -10.67 39.20
C ARG A 1027 -9.53 -9.76 39.45
N PRO A 1028 -9.57 -9.01 40.56
CA PRO A 1028 -10.66 -8.06 40.81
C PRO A 1028 -10.74 -6.97 39.73
N TRP A 1029 -11.92 -6.84 39.10
CA TRP A 1029 -12.26 -5.87 38.06
C TRP A 1029 -13.52 -5.07 38.46
N THR A 1030 -13.43 -3.76 38.33
CA THR A 1030 -14.52 -2.80 38.62
C THR A 1030 -14.78 -1.95 37.37
N ASP A 1031 -16.03 -1.92 36.91
CA ASP A 1031 -16.49 -1.04 35.82
C ASP A 1031 -17.92 -0.55 36.13
N PRO A 1032 -18.06 0.60 36.83
CA PRO A 1032 -19.35 1.07 37.35
C PRO A 1032 -20.40 1.36 36.28
N GLU A 1033 -20.01 1.56 35.01
CA GLU A 1033 -20.96 1.72 33.91
C GLU A 1033 -21.55 0.38 33.44
N ALA A 1034 -20.85 -0.72 33.67
CA ALA A 1034 -21.25 -2.04 33.17
C ALA A 1034 -21.93 -2.90 34.24
N PHE A 1035 -21.51 -2.79 35.50
CA PHE A 1035 -22.06 -3.57 36.61
C PHE A 1035 -21.75 -2.93 37.98
N ASP A 1036 -22.55 -3.27 38.99
CA ASP A 1036 -22.35 -2.80 40.36
C ASP A 1036 -21.23 -3.57 41.08
N GLY A 1037 -20.33 -2.82 41.73
CA GLY A 1037 -19.27 -3.37 42.58
C GLY A 1037 -18.06 -3.95 41.82
N THR A 1038 -17.38 -4.89 42.46
CA THR A 1038 -16.17 -5.55 41.93
C THR A 1038 -16.43 -7.03 41.72
N ARG A 1039 -16.02 -7.57 40.57
CA ARG A 1039 -16.12 -9.01 40.27
C ARG A 1039 -14.79 -9.53 39.71
N PRO A 1040 -14.56 -10.85 39.70
CA PRO A 1040 -13.43 -11.43 38.99
C PRO A 1040 -13.48 -11.12 37.49
N LEU A 1041 -12.32 -10.81 36.90
CA LEU A 1041 -12.14 -10.63 35.46
C LEU A 1041 -12.44 -11.95 34.74
N GLY A 1042 -13.36 -11.92 33.77
CA GLY A 1042 -13.80 -13.07 33.00
C GLY A 1042 -13.24 -13.08 31.58
N GLN A 1043 -13.45 -14.20 30.86
CA GLN A 1043 -12.98 -14.36 29.47
C GLN A 1043 -13.56 -13.31 28.51
N SER A 1044 -14.81 -12.89 28.73
CA SER A 1044 -15.47 -11.84 27.95
C SER A 1044 -14.89 -10.44 28.16
N ASP A 1045 -14.07 -10.24 29.20
CA ASP A 1045 -13.38 -8.97 29.47
C ASP A 1045 -12.01 -8.88 28.79
N VAL A 1046 -11.62 -9.91 28.03
CA VAL A 1046 -10.35 -10.00 27.32
C VAL A 1046 -10.60 -10.17 25.82
N LEU A 1047 -9.83 -9.45 25.02
CA LEU A 1047 -9.88 -9.52 23.56
C LEU A 1047 -8.47 -9.68 22.99
N VAL A 1048 -8.31 -10.56 22.00
CA VAL A 1048 -7.04 -10.78 21.30
C VAL A 1048 -7.20 -10.44 19.82
N VAL A 1049 -6.38 -9.51 19.35
CA VAL A 1049 -6.29 -9.07 17.96
C VAL A 1049 -5.03 -9.66 17.33
N ALA A 1050 -5.17 -10.23 16.14
CA ALA A 1050 -4.04 -10.65 15.31
C ALA A 1050 -4.24 -10.24 13.84
N PRO A 1051 -3.18 -9.92 13.09
CA PRO A 1051 -3.27 -9.48 11.69
C PRO A 1051 -3.68 -10.59 10.71
N TYR A 1052 -3.47 -11.86 11.07
CA TYR A 1052 -3.67 -13.01 10.18
C TYR A 1052 -4.66 -14.02 10.77
N ASN A 1053 -5.52 -14.60 9.92
CA ASN A 1053 -6.48 -15.62 10.33
C ASN A 1053 -5.79 -16.91 10.83
N ALA A 1054 -4.62 -17.28 10.30
CA ALA A 1054 -3.82 -18.40 10.77
C ALA A 1054 -3.44 -18.23 12.26
N GLN A 1055 -2.87 -17.07 12.61
CA GLN A 1055 -2.58 -16.72 13.99
C GLN A 1055 -3.84 -16.68 14.88
N VAL A 1056 -4.97 -16.17 14.38
CA VAL A 1056 -6.26 -16.23 15.11
C VAL A 1056 -6.64 -17.67 15.44
N GLY A 1057 -6.51 -18.59 14.48
CA GLY A 1057 -6.76 -20.01 14.67
C GLY A 1057 -5.83 -20.62 15.71
N LEU A 1058 -4.53 -20.36 15.60
CA LEU A 1058 -3.50 -20.86 16.52
C LEU A 1058 -3.74 -20.39 17.97
N ILE A 1059 -3.98 -19.09 18.17
CA ILE A 1059 -4.26 -18.52 19.49
C ILE A 1059 -5.53 -19.15 20.10
N ARG A 1060 -6.60 -19.32 19.32
CA ARG A 1060 -7.82 -19.99 19.80
C ARG A 1060 -7.55 -21.42 20.27
N ARG A 1061 -6.73 -22.19 19.55
CA ARG A 1061 -6.33 -23.54 19.96
C ARG A 1061 -5.57 -23.53 21.29
N HIS A 1062 -4.59 -22.64 21.43
CA HIS A 1062 -3.82 -22.51 22.68
C HIS A 1062 -4.69 -22.09 23.86
N LEU A 1063 -5.63 -21.16 23.66
CA LEU A 1063 -6.57 -20.74 24.70
C LEU A 1063 -7.54 -21.85 25.08
N ALA A 1064 -8.10 -22.58 24.10
CA ALA A 1064 -8.97 -23.72 24.36
C ALA A 1064 -8.23 -24.82 25.14
N ALA A 1065 -6.99 -25.14 24.77
CA ALA A 1065 -6.14 -26.09 25.48
C ALA A 1065 -5.81 -25.64 26.92
N ALA A 1066 -5.71 -24.33 27.15
CA ALA A 1066 -5.54 -23.74 28.47
C ALA A 1066 -6.84 -23.62 29.28
N GLY A 1067 -8.00 -23.99 28.71
CA GLY A 1067 -9.31 -23.94 29.38
C GLY A 1067 -10.05 -22.60 29.22
N PHE A 1068 -9.70 -21.78 28.23
CA PHE A 1068 -10.28 -20.45 27.98
C PHE A 1068 -10.89 -20.28 26.57
N PRO A 1069 -11.87 -21.12 26.16
CA PRO A 1069 -12.42 -21.10 24.80
C PRO A 1069 -13.29 -19.87 24.48
N ASP A 1070 -13.76 -19.13 25.50
CA ASP A 1070 -14.71 -18.03 25.36
C ASP A 1070 -14.03 -16.66 25.21
N VAL A 1071 -12.69 -16.61 25.25
CA VAL A 1071 -11.93 -15.38 24.95
C VAL A 1071 -12.13 -14.99 23.50
N LEU A 1072 -12.44 -13.71 23.26
CA LEU A 1072 -12.68 -13.20 21.91
C LEU A 1072 -11.35 -13.04 21.16
N VAL A 1073 -11.14 -13.84 20.11
CA VAL A 1073 -9.97 -13.76 19.23
C VAL A 1073 -10.39 -13.50 17.78
N GLY A 1074 -9.73 -12.58 17.09
CA GLY A 1074 -10.09 -12.20 15.71
C GLY A 1074 -9.15 -11.19 15.08
N THR A 1075 -9.40 -10.87 13.81
CA THR A 1075 -8.71 -9.78 13.11
C THR A 1075 -9.30 -8.42 13.48
N VAL A 1076 -8.55 -7.35 13.20
CA VAL A 1076 -8.97 -5.95 13.48
C VAL A 1076 -10.36 -5.66 12.91
N ASP A 1077 -10.63 -6.12 11.68
CA ASP A 1077 -11.87 -5.89 10.94
C ASP A 1077 -13.11 -6.51 11.63
N LYS A 1078 -12.95 -7.64 12.34
CA LYS A 1078 -14.05 -8.32 13.05
C LYS A 1078 -14.44 -7.66 14.38
N PHE A 1079 -13.62 -6.74 14.88
CA PHE A 1079 -13.81 -6.12 16.19
C PHE A 1079 -14.29 -4.67 16.14
N GLN A 1080 -14.73 -4.18 14.98
CA GLN A 1080 -15.38 -2.87 14.89
C GLN A 1080 -16.59 -2.82 15.84
N GLY A 1081 -16.68 -1.74 16.63
CA GLY A 1081 -17.68 -1.56 17.68
C GLY A 1081 -17.49 -2.37 18.98
N ARG A 1082 -16.61 -3.38 19.05
CA ARG A 1082 -16.38 -4.16 20.29
C ARG A 1082 -15.37 -3.48 21.22
N GLN A 1083 -15.37 -3.86 22.49
CA GLN A 1083 -14.45 -3.35 23.53
C GLN A 1083 -14.29 -4.37 24.67
N ALA A 1084 -13.15 -4.33 25.35
CA ALA A 1084 -12.79 -5.24 26.45
C ALA A 1084 -12.01 -4.51 27.56
N ALA A 1085 -11.88 -5.09 28.74
CA ALA A 1085 -11.06 -4.50 29.81
C ALA A 1085 -9.57 -4.51 29.40
N VAL A 1086 -9.09 -5.65 28.90
CA VAL A 1086 -7.72 -5.86 28.43
C VAL A 1086 -7.71 -6.34 26.98
N VAL A 1087 -6.81 -5.77 26.17
CA VAL A 1087 -6.59 -6.19 24.79
C VAL A 1087 -5.18 -6.71 24.60
N PHE A 1088 -5.02 -7.82 23.89
CA PHE A 1088 -3.74 -8.30 23.39
C PHE A 1088 -3.66 -8.08 21.88
N VAL A 1089 -2.52 -7.60 21.39
CA VAL A 1089 -2.24 -7.41 19.96
C VAL A 1089 -1.03 -8.25 19.60
N SER A 1090 -1.24 -9.35 18.87
CA SER A 1090 -0.17 -10.20 18.34
C SER A 1090 0.36 -9.58 17.05
N MET A 1091 1.67 -9.36 16.95
CA MET A 1091 2.30 -8.86 15.71
C MET A 1091 2.69 -10.00 14.76
N THR A 1092 2.75 -11.23 15.27
CA THR A 1092 2.92 -12.51 14.57
C THR A 1092 4.28 -12.71 13.89
N ALA A 1093 4.69 -11.78 13.03
CA ALA A 1093 5.89 -11.92 12.21
C ALA A 1093 7.18 -11.74 13.03
N SER A 1094 8.22 -12.47 12.65
CA SER A 1094 9.52 -12.43 13.34
C SER A 1094 10.36 -11.22 12.95
N SER A 1095 10.37 -10.87 11.67
CA SER A 1095 11.16 -9.78 11.10
C SER A 1095 10.39 -9.10 9.96
N ALA A 1096 10.91 -7.97 9.46
CA ALA A 1096 10.30 -7.27 8.33
C ALA A 1096 10.29 -8.11 7.04
N ASP A 1097 11.28 -8.98 6.85
CA ASP A 1097 11.41 -9.85 5.68
C ASP A 1097 10.37 -11.00 5.69
N ASP A 1098 9.84 -11.34 6.86
CA ASP A 1098 8.84 -12.39 7.02
C ASP A 1098 7.41 -11.89 6.80
N VAL A 1099 7.19 -10.58 6.58
CA VAL A 1099 5.84 -10.00 6.45
C VAL A 1099 5.33 -10.09 5.00
N PRO A 1100 4.38 -10.99 4.67
CA PRO A 1100 4.02 -11.26 3.27
C PRO A 1100 3.33 -10.08 2.58
N ARG A 1101 2.70 -9.19 3.37
CA ARG A 1101 1.96 -8.02 2.89
C ARG A 1101 2.75 -6.71 3.04
N GLY A 1102 4.05 -6.81 3.34
CA GLY A 1102 4.91 -5.68 3.64
C GLY A 1102 4.62 -5.02 5.00
N MET A 1103 5.60 -4.27 5.51
CA MET A 1103 5.52 -3.66 6.84
C MET A 1103 4.45 -2.57 6.96
N SER A 1104 4.10 -1.87 5.87
CA SER A 1104 3.04 -0.86 5.87
C SER A 1104 1.66 -1.44 6.23
N PHE A 1105 1.41 -2.71 5.90
CA PHE A 1105 0.20 -3.40 6.33
C PHE A 1105 0.18 -3.62 7.84
N LEU A 1106 1.29 -4.10 8.41
CA LEU A 1106 1.38 -4.51 9.81
C LEU A 1106 1.49 -3.31 10.77
N LEU A 1107 2.23 -2.27 10.37
CA LEU A 1107 2.45 -1.04 11.14
C LEU A 1107 1.46 0.09 10.82
N SER A 1108 0.43 -0.20 10.02
CA SER A 1108 -0.62 0.77 9.68
C SER A 1108 -1.18 1.45 10.94
N ARG A 1109 -1.01 2.78 11.01
CA ARG A 1109 -1.51 3.61 12.13
C ARG A 1109 -3.00 3.38 12.38
N ASN A 1110 -3.79 3.32 11.31
CA ASN A 1110 -5.23 3.07 11.36
C ASN A 1110 -5.57 1.72 12.01
N ARG A 1111 -4.84 0.64 11.66
CA ARG A 1111 -5.06 -0.70 12.24
C ARG A 1111 -4.66 -0.75 13.70
N LEU A 1112 -3.50 -0.18 14.04
CA LEU A 1112 -3.00 -0.12 15.42
C LEU A 1112 -3.91 0.72 16.33
N ASN A 1113 -4.35 1.88 15.84
CA ASN A 1113 -5.34 2.71 16.52
C ASN A 1113 -6.61 1.90 16.83
N VAL A 1114 -7.15 1.20 15.83
CA VAL A 1114 -8.33 0.36 16.04
C VAL A 1114 -8.07 -0.78 16.99
N ALA A 1115 -6.91 -1.46 16.93
CA ALA A 1115 -6.60 -2.59 17.79
C ALA A 1115 -6.45 -2.17 19.26
N VAL A 1116 -5.61 -1.15 19.53
CA VAL A 1116 -5.30 -0.69 20.89
C VAL A 1116 -6.51 -0.01 21.54
N SER A 1117 -7.28 0.79 20.79
CA SER A 1117 -8.45 1.52 21.31
C SER A 1117 -9.68 0.63 21.63
N ARG A 1118 -9.58 -0.70 21.49
CA ARG A 1118 -10.58 -1.64 22.01
C ARG A 1118 -10.47 -1.83 23.53
N GLY A 1119 -9.34 -1.46 24.13
CA GLY A 1119 -9.13 -1.57 25.57
C GLY A 1119 -9.88 -0.49 26.34
N LYS A 1120 -10.42 -0.85 27.50
CA LYS A 1120 -10.91 0.10 28.51
C LYS A 1120 -9.80 0.47 29.49
N TRP A 1121 -9.01 -0.51 29.95
CA TRP A 1121 -7.98 -0.34 30.96
C TRP A 1121 -6.57 -0.34 30.37
N CYS A 1122 -6.19 -1.41 29.66
CA CYS A 1122 -4.87 -1.53 29.04
C CYS A 1122 -4.88 -2.35 27.74
N ALA A 1123 -3.80 -2.20 26.97
CA ALA A 1123 -3.48 -3.01 25.81
C ALA A 1123 -2.05 -3.57 25.92
N VAL A 1124 -1.82 -4.78 25.44
CA VAL A 1124 -0.52 -5.47 25.44
C VAL A 1124 -0.15 -5.84 24.01
N ILE A 1125 0.89 -5.20 23.46
CA ILE A 1125 1.47 -5.53 22.16
C ILE A 1125 2.47 -6.66 22.37
N VAL A 1126 2.31 -7.77 21.65
CA VAL A 1126 3.21 -8.93 21.69
C VAL A 1126 3.94 -9.00 20.36
N ARG A 1127 5.27 -8.94 20.37
CA ARG A 1127 6.07 -8.87 19.13
C ARG A 1127 7.43 -9.54 19.27
N SER A 1128 8.00 -9.95 18.14
CA SER A 1128 9.43 -10.23 18.03
C SER A 1128 10.28 -8.97 18.24
N ARG A 1129 11.47 -9.12 18.83
CA ARG A 1129 12.50 -8.09 18.87
C ARG A 1129 12.91 -7.63 17.46
N ALA A 1130 13.17 -8.59 16.56
CA ALA A 1130 13.68 -8.31 15.22
C ALA A 1130 12.68 -7.58 14.32
N LEU A 1131 11.39 -7.56 14.68
CA LEU A 1131 10.33 -6.90 13.90
C LEU A 1131 10.56 -5.39 13.71
N THR A 1132 11.19 -4.71 14.68
CA THR A 1132 11.52 -3.27 14.60
C THR A 1132 12.98 -3.02 14.24
N HIS A 1133 13.76 -4.07 13.97
CA HIS A 1133 15.20 -3.99 13.70
C HIS A 1133 15.49 -3.99 12.18
N TYR A 1134 14.96 -3.00 11.48
CA TYR A 1134 15.21 -2.80 10.05
C TYR A 1134 15.12 -1.31 9.72
N LEU A 1135 15.55 -0.93 8.52
CA LEU A 1135 15.34 0.41 7.99
C LEU A 1135 14.34 0.37 6.83
N PRO A 1136 13.21 1.08 6.93
CA PRO A 1136 12.27 1.19 5.82
C PRO A 1136 12.92 1.82 4.58
N ALA A 1137 12.45 1.45 3.40
CA ALA A 1137 12.94 2.03 2.14
C ALA A 1137 12.37 3.43 1.85
N THR A 1138 11.27 3.81 2.52
CA THR A 1138 10.54 5.07 2.26
C THR A 1138 10.41 5.94 3.51
N PRO A 1139 10.38 7.27 3.38
CA PRO A 1139 10.10 8.21 4.46
C PRO A 1139 8.83 7.90 5.26
N ALA A 1140 7.74 7.58 4.55
CA ALA A 1140 6.47 7.22 5.16
C ALA A 1140 6.62 5.97 6.04
N GLY A 1141 7.32 4.95 5.54
CA GLY A 1141 7.61 3.73 6.31
C GLY A 1141 8.46 4.01 7.56
N LEU A 1142 9.40 4.95 7.49
CA LEU A 1142 10.19 5.38 8.67
C LEU A 1142 9.29 6.03 9.73
N ALA A 1143 8.40 6.92 9.32
CA ALA A 1143 7.46 7.58 10.22
C ALA A 1143 6.41 6.61 10.81
N GLU A 1144 5.99 5.59 10.07
CA GLU A 1144 5.14 4.50 10.58
C GLU A 1144 5.87 3.66 11.63
N LEU A 1145 7.13 3.28 11.36
CA LEU A 1145 7.96 2.51 12.28
C LEU A 1145 8.18 3.27 13.60
N GLY A 1146 8.57 4.53 13.55
CA GLY A 1146 8.80 5.30 14.78
C GLY A 1146 7.52 5.63 15.54
N ALA A 1147 6.39 5.86 14.84
CA ALA A 1147 5.09 5.99 15.49
C ALA A 1147 4.68 4.70 16.21
N PHE A 1148 4.93 3.53 15.63
CA PHE A 1148 4.71 2.23 16.28
C PHE A 1148 5.61 2.04 17.50
N MET A 1149 6.90 2.34 17.40
CA MET A 1149 7.83 2.24 18.53
C MET A 1149 7.43 3.16 19.69
N ARG A 1150 7.00 4.39 19.39
CA ARG A 1150 6.44 5.31 20.39
C ARG A 1150 5.19 4.73 21.06
N LEU A 1151 4.26 4.16 20.28
CA LEU A 1151 3.06 3.50 20.80
C LEU A 1151 3.42 2.32 21.71
N ALA A 1152 4.44 1.54 21.35
CA ALA A 1152 4.92 0.39 22.10
C ALA A 1152 5.72 0.75 23.37
N GLY A 1153 5.83 2.04 23.71
CA GLY A 1153 6.52 2.51 24.92
C GLY A 1153 8.05 2.48 24.81
N GLU A 1154 8.60 2.39 23.60
CA GLU A 1154 10.02 2.61 23.33
C GLU A 1154 10.25 4.13 23.26
N SER A 1155 10.46 4.75 24.43
CA SER A 1155 10.80 6.18 24.50
C SER A 1155 12.31 6.40 24.32
N LEU A 1156 12.64 7.61 23.90
CA LEU A 1156 14.00 8.19 23.92
C LEU A 1156 14.69 8.01 25.27
#